data_AF-A0A970SER1-F1
#
_entry.id   AF-A0A970SER1-F1
#
_cell.length_a   1.000
_cell.length_b   1.000
_cell.length_c   1.000
_cell.angle_alpha   90.00
_cell.angle_beta   90.00
_cell.angle_gamma   90.00
#
_symmetry.space_group_name_H-M   'P 1'
#
loop_
_entity.id
_entity.type
_entity.pdbx_description
1 polymer ?
#
loop_
_entity_poly.entity_id
_entity_poly.type
_entity_poly.pdbx_seq_one_letter_code
_entity_poly.pdbx_strand_id
1 'polypeptide(L)'
;MSEGSIKSERERVPYWDNIKGILILLVVFGHFIWGYMGTGLAGVILSFIYIFHMPAFVFVSGFLSKSEHSRSKQSLIKLALIYILFNTTIMIVSVAVFGSSFQLLTPSYSFWFLLSLIIWRAVEKYIPQSNLFIIVCVAAAILIGFWKDVTNVLAIARTIAFFPFFHIGYKLPAEKTRHLIYHRKPKIYIIGILSLLYAALLSVLFLNRNPWLGETDFLMNSYSSVTDAITRITLLCLAGLVTAALVLLAPVKPIPLLCKWGKNSLSIYVLHRFITFAYAKSFPAATYSDYYIIYAFGAAFITTLVLGSDMVAGKFNQFINKAMQFFAFNELYAKKKTKRVAAIVSLLLLFLMLPMLPKIQPARKATVQANLSQQNFDDVIHSVITSEQEAALKDAVTIAFVGDLILLQDQVRNAYQDSTGEYDFTPMFAYTKDYLTEADLAIGIFEGPMAGEEVGYSTSNFGDGIPLYLNYPDAFAYAVKESGIDLVSTANNHLLDKGEEGAMRTLDVLDQVGLMHVGSWRNSSEKASVPVIEVRGIRIAFFAYTYGSNYYKGEYFLRENPSLTSILADPSDEYFEEVKMMVLNDFQRIREMENPPDKIVVIPHMGTQFSHETDLYQDTWNNIFVEAGADIILGDHAHAVQPIEFRRATDKAGKEKLTVIVNCPGNFANSYTEKNGDATAIVEIFLDPIDKKIICAGVVPMYTQCPINGNYRALPIYSIVNDHVLQGEISRYEFERVEQVVNTVTSVMLGTPLTIDQIQERHYLFPEGYVRQEVCPIKITEDMRNTVLFGLLSEAKSVCFVGDSLTEGTKNGGYGWYEPLVAAFPDLIVYKQAWGGGTTRTLIDNTKTILANNAQLYVIAIGTNDIRYRDEQICAMDKESYIKNIDTLIGKILDGNPEAKFVFISPWLAQANDPYTRVSIEERDEMLHEYGEALRSYCIMNGHLYINPNPSLKALLTKYQPSDYLLDHIHPNAGKGIALYSEKVLEASQ
;
A
#
# COMPACT_ATOMS: atom_id res chain seq x y z
N MET A 1 -25.16 74.30 -22.75
CA MET A 1 -24.43 74.55 -21.50
C MET A 1 -24.07 73.21 -20.87
N SER A 2 -22.75 72.99 -20.77
CA SER A 2 -21.99 71.97 -20.05
C SER A 2 -22.45 70.50 -20.06
N GLU A 3 -21.72 69.73 -20.86
CA GLU A 3 -21.39 68.32 -20.63
C GLU A 3 -21.00 68.07 -19.16
N GLY A 4 -21.67 67.12 -18.52
CA GLY A 4 -21.29 66.53 -17.24
C GLY A 4 -20.90 65.08 -17.46
N SER A 5 -19.60 64.80 -17.34
CA SER A 5 -18.97 63.48 -17.49
C SER A 5 -19.65 62.39 -16.64
N ILE A 6 -20.24 61.39 -17.27
CA ILE A 6 -20.61 60.13 -16.60
C ILE A 6 -19.33 59.31 -16.44
N LYS A 7 -18.65 59.45 -15.30
CA LYS A 7 -17.63 58.50 -14.84
C LYS A 7 -18.29 57.14 -14.61
N SER A 8 -18.13 56.20 -15.53
CA SER A 8 -18.53 54.80 -15.32
C SER A 8 -17.40 54.01 -14.64
N GLU A 9 -17.09 54.30 -13.39
CA GLU A 9 -16.40 53.33 -12.52
C GLU A 9 -17.45 52.43 -11.88
N ARG A 10 -17.37 51.12 -12.17
CA ARG A 10 -18.29 50.09 -11.64
C ARG A 10 -18.20 50.05 -10.10
N GLU A 11 -19.16 50.70 -9.45
CA GLU A 11 -19.27 50.74 -7.99
C GLU A 11 -19.41 49.32 -7.40
N ARG A 12 -18.59 49.01 -6.39
CA ARG A 12 -18.60 47.72 -5.70
C ARG A 12 -19.91 47.54 -4.94
N VAL A 13 -20.63 46.45 -5.18
CA VAL A 13 -21.98 46.23 -4.62
C VAL A 13 -21.90 45.53 -3.24
N PRO A 14 -22.29 46.19 -2.13
CA PRO A 14 -22.16 45.63 -0.77
C PRO A 14 -22.92 44.33 -0.55
N TYR A 15 -24.00 44.12 -1.30
CA TYR A 15 -24.84 42.93 -1.26
C TYR A 15 -24.04 41.61 -1.39
N TRP A 16 -23.13 41.53 -2.37
CA TRP A 16 -22.33 40.31 -2.58
C TRP A 16 -21.22 40.15 -1.53
N ASP A 17 -20.68 41.27 -1.03
CA ASP A 17 -19.71 41.23 0.06
C ASP A 17 -20.37 40.77 1.38
N ASN A 18 -21.63 41.15 1.66
CA ASN A 18 -22.38 40.64 2.81
C ASN A 18 -22.51 39.10 2.76
N ILE A 19 -22.90 38.54 1.61
CA ILE A 19 -23.02 37.08 1.43
C ILE A 19 -21.66 36.40 1.62
N LYS A 20 -20.61 36.90 0.94
CA LYS A 20 -19.26 36.35 1.07
C LYS A 20 -18.73 36.43 2.49
N GLY A 21 -19.08 37.49 3.24
CA GLY A 21 -18.70 37.67 4.63
C GLY A 21 -19.27 36.59 5.54
N ILE A 22 -20.54 36.22 5.34
CA ILE A 22 -21.18 35.12 6.08
C ILE A 22 -20.51 33.80 5.70
N LEU A 23 -20.39 33.52 4.40
CA LEU A 23 -19.86 32.24 3.94
C LEU A 23 -18.38 32.03 4.33
N ILE A 24 -17.54 33.07 4.30
CA ILE A 24 -16.14 32.93 4.71
C ILE A 24 -15.99 32.69 6.21
N LEU A 25 -16.88 33.27 7.04
CA LEU A 25 -16.91 32.95 8.47
C LEU A 25 -17.28 31.47 8.68
N LEU A 26 -18.25 30.96 7.93
CA LEU A 26 -18.65 29.55 7.99
C LEU A 26 -17.53 28.60 7.52
N VAL A 27 -16.76 28.97 6.47
CA VAL A 27 -15.56 28.21 6.05
C VAL A 27 -14.55 28.12 7.19
N VAL A 28 -14.24 29.25 7.82
CA VAL A 28 -13.24 29.29 8.91
C VAL A 28 -13.75 28.48 10.10
N PHE A 29 -15.01 28.69 10.51
CA PHE A 29 -15.62 27.96 11.62
C PHE A 29 -15.67 26.45 11.37
N GLY A 30 -16.07 26.02 10.17
CA GLY A 30 -16.06 24.63 9.75
C GLY A 30 -14.67 23.99 9.89
N HIS A 31 -13.60 24.68 9.49
CA HIS A 31 -12.24 24.17 9.65
C HIS A 31 -11.75 24.11 11.11
N PHE A 32 -12.31 24.90 12.02
CA PHE A 32 -12.00 24.79 13.46
C PHE A 32 -12.65 23.57 14.11
N ILE A 33 -13.84 23.18 13.63
CA ILE A 33 -14.58 22.01 14.15
C ILE A 33 -14.42 20.76 13.27
N TRP A 34 -13.58 20.81 12.24
CA TRP A 34 -13.40 19.74 11.25
C TRP A 34 -13.03 18.40 11.88
N GLY A 35 -12.11 18.42 12.86
CA GLY A 35 -11.66 17.22 13.57
C GLY A 35 -12.76 16.54 14.42
N TYR A 36 -13.94 17.16 14.55
CA TYR A 36 -15.07 16.62 15.30
C TYR A 36 -16.19 16.08 14.39
N MET A 37 -15.93 15.90 13.09
CA MET A 37 -16.90 15.26 12.19
C MET A 37 -17.35 13.91 12.76
N GLY A 38 -18.66 13.64 12.75
CA GLY A 38 -19.24 12.43 13.34
C GLY A 38 -19.38 12.44 14.87
N THR A 39 -18.89 13.48 15.57
CA THR A 39 -18.92 13.54 17.05
C THR A 39 -19.78 14.69 17.58
N GLY A 40 -20.72 14.35 18.48
CA GLY A 40 -21.54 15.29 19.24
C GLY A 40 -22.24 16.37 18.40
N LEU A 41 -22.51 17.52 19.03
CA LEU A 41 -23.20 18.63 18.36
C LEU A 41 -22.31 19.32 17.31
N ALA A 42 -20.98 19.30 17.48
CA ALA A 42 -20.05 19.89 16.52
C ALA A 42 -20.08 19.17 15.17
N GLY A 43 -20.13 17.84 15.18
CA GLY A 43 -20.26 17.04 13.96
C GLY A 43 -21.54 17.36 13.19
N VAL A 44 -22.68 17.49 13.88
CA VAL A 44 -23.97 17.85 13.25
C VAL A 44 -23.91 19.26 12.64
N ILE A 45 -23.37 20.24 13.38
CA ILE A 45 -23.20 21.61 12.89
C ILE A 45 -22.27 21.64 11.67
N LEU A 46 -21.17 20.89 11.72
CA LEU A 46 -20.21 20.79 10.64
C LEU A 46 -20.86 20.23 9.38
N SER A 47 -21.51 19.07 9.46
CA SER A 47 -22.21 18.43 8.33
C SER A 47 -23.26 19.36 7.74
N PHE A 48 -24.02 20.07 8.58
CA PHE A 48 -25.00 21.07 8.12
C PHE A 48 -24.35 22.22 7.33
N ILE A 49 -23.24 22.78 7.83
CA ILE A 49 -22.49 23.83 7.12
C ILE A 49 -21.96 23.29 5.79
N TYR A 50 -21.44 22.06 5.77
CA TYR A 50 -20.80 21.42 4.63
C TYR A 50 -21.74 21.09 3.47
N ILE A 51 -23.05 20.97 3.72
CA ILE A 51 -24.06 20.86 2.65
C ILE A 51 -24.00 22.06 1.69
N PHE A 52 -23.89 23.30 2.19
CA PHE A 52 -24.17 24.47 1.34
C PHE A 52 -23.07 25.52 1.26
N HIS A 53 -22.14 25.60 2.22
CA HIS A 53 -21.25 26.76 2.30
C HIS A 53 -20.34 26.89 1.07
N MET A 54 -19.73 25.79 0.60
CA MET A 54 -18.90 25.81 -0.62
C MET A 54 -19.75 25.99 -1.89
N PRO A 55 -20.83 25.23 -2.14
CA PRO A 55 -21.70 25.49 -3.29
C PRO A 55 -22.19 26.95 -3.40
N ALA A 56 -22.59 27.56 -2.27
CA ALA A 56 -23.00 28.96 -2.22
C ALA A 56 -21.82 29.91 -2.51
N PHE A 57 -20.63 29.63 -1.97
CA PHE A 57 -19.44 30.45 -2.21
C PHE A 57 -18.96 30.36 -3.66
N VAL A 58 -19.05 29.16 -4.26
CA VAL A 58 -18.77 28.86 -5.66
C VAL A 58 -19.74 29.62 -6.57
N PHE A 59 -21.05 29.62 -6.26
CA PHE A 59 -22.06 30.38 -7.00
C PHE A 59 -21.75 31.89 -7.02
N VAL A 60 -21.47 32.49 -5.86
CA VAL A 60 -21.10 33.91 -5.78
C VAL A 60 -19.81 34.20 -6.55
N SER A 61 -18.83 33.28 -6.48
CA SER A 61 -17.57 33.40 -7.21
C SER A 61 -17.77 33.33 -8.73
N GLY A 62 -18.71 32.51 -9.21
CA GLY A 62 -19.15 32.49 -10.60
C GLY A 62 -19.73 33.83 -11.03
N PHE A 63 -20.64 34.41 -10.23
CA PHE A 63 -21.24 35.72 -10.50
C PHE A 63 -20.18 36.83 -10.63
N LEU A 64 -19.18 36.84 -9.73
CA LEU A 64 -18.11 37.83 -9.73
C LEU A 64 -17.06 37.61 -10.83
N SER A 65 -17.02 36.42 -11.44
CA SER A 65 -16.07 36.08 -12.51
C SER A 65 -16.47 36.61 -13.89
N LYS A 66 -17.60 37.32 -14.00
CA LYS A 66 -18.04 37.99 -15.24
C LYS A 66 -17.08 39.07 -15.73
N SER A 67 -16.38 39.74 -14.81
CA SER A 67 -15.47 40.82 -15.17
C SER A 67 -14.29 40.30 -16.00
N GLU A 68 -13.93 41.00 -17.08
CA GLU A 68 -12.76 40.62 -17.91
C GLU A 68 -11.47 40.59 -17.09
N HIS A 69 -11.32 41.53 -16.15
CA HIS A 69 -10.18 41.55 -15.23
C HIS A 69 -10.04 40.24 -14.44
N SER A 70 -11.14 39.68 -13.92
CA SER A 70 -11.09 38.43 -13.15
C SER A 70 -10.65 37.20 -13.95
N ARG A 71 -10.88 37.23 -15.28
CA ARG A 71 -10.51 36.18 -16.24
C ARG A 71 -9.21 36.49 -17.00
N SER A 72 -8.56 37.62 -16.70
CA SER A 72 -7.29 37.98 -17.32
C SER A 72 -6.18 36.98 -16.97
N LYS A 73 -5.22 36.81 -17.88
CA LYS A 73 -4.02 35.98 -17.64
C LYS A 73 -3.30 36.38 -16.33
N GLN A 74 -3.23 37.68 -16.05
CA GLN A 74 -2.61 38.20 -14.82
C GLN A 74 -3.36 37.78 -13.55
N SER A 75 -4.70 37.78 -13.57
CA SER A 75 -5.53 37.30 -12.46
C SER A 75 -5.36 35.80 -12.22
N LEU A 76 -5.32 34.99 -13.29
CA LEU A 76 -5.10 33.55 -13.19
C LEU A 76 -3.71 33.21 -12.66
N ILE A 77 -2.66 33.89 -13.15
CA ILE A 77 -1.29 33.75 -12.64
C ILE A 77 -1.22 34.15 -11.16
N LYS A 78 -1.91 35.22 -10.76
CA LYS A 78 -1.98 35.63 -9.35
C LYS A 78 -2.54 34.52 -8.47
N LEU A 79 -3.63 33.88 -8.89
CA LEU A 79 -4.24 32.78 -8.14
C LEU A 79 -3.34 31.53 -8.13
N ALA A 80 -2.70 31.20 -9.24
CA ALA A 80 -1.77 30.07 -9.33
C ALA A 80 -0.55 30.27 -8.41
N LEU A 81 0.00 31.49 -8.36
CA LEU A 81 1.09 31.83 -7.45
C LEU A 81 0.67 31.72 -5.99
N ILE A 82 -0.51 32.20 -5.63
CA ILE A 82 -1.07 32.05 -4.27
C ILE A 82 -1.21 30.57 -3.92
N TYR A 83 -1.76 29.77 -4.85
CA TYR A 83 -1.90 28.33 -4.66
C TYR A 83 -0.53 27.68 -4.40
N ILE A 84 0.43 27.82 -5.31
CA ILE A 84 1.75 27.19 -5.20
C ILE A 84 2.43 27.58 -3.88
N LEU A 85 2.45 28.88 -3.55
CA LEU A 85 3.16 29.36 -2.37
C LEU A 85 2.55 28.83 -1.07
N PHE A 86 1.24 28.99 -0.90
CA PHE A 86 0.59 28.69 0.37
C PHE A 86 0.24 27.21 0.53
N ASN A 87 -0.12 26.51 -0.55
CA ASN A 87 -0.31 25.05 -0.51
C ASN A 87 1.01 24.36 -0.15
N THR A 88 2.12 24.71 -0.81
CA THR A 88 3.44 24.13 -0.50
C THR A 88 3.86 24.42 0.94
N THR A 89 3.67 25.66 1.41
CA THR A 89 4.01 26.01 2.80
C THR A 89 3.20 25.17 3.80
N ILE A 90 1.90 25.00 3.56
CA ILE A 90 1.03 24.21 4.42
C ILE A 90 1.39 22.72 4.36
N MET A 91 1.75 22.19 3.19
CA MET A 91 2.23 20.82 3.07
C MET A 91 3.51 20.59 3.86
N ILE A 92 4.47 21.52 3.79
CA ILE A 92 5.71 21.42 4.58
C ILE A 92 5.39 21.43 6.07
N VAL A 93 4.50 22.31 6.53
CA VAL A 93 4.03 22.33 7.91
C VAL A 93 3.34 21.01 8.26
N SER A 94 2.54 20.45 7.34
CA SER A 94 1.85 19.18 7.55
C SER A 94 2.80 17.99 7.69
N VAL A 95 3.81 17.89 6.81
CA VAL A 95 4.89 16.89 6.89
C VAL A 95 5.63 17.03 8.22
N ALA A 96 6.02 18.26 8.58
CA ALA A 96 6.84 18.52 9.77
C ALA A 96 6.09 18.33 11.10
N VAL A 97 4.77 18.57 11.12
CA VAL A 97 3.97 18.54 12.37
C VAL A 97 3.19 17.23 12.52
N PHE A 98 2.74 16.63 11.42
CA PHE A 98 1.83 15.48 11.42
C PHE A 98 2.37 14.27 10.64
N GLY A 99 3.61 14.30 10.12
CA GLY A 99 4.21 13.16 9.42
C GLY A 99 3.57 12.82 8.07
N SER A 100 2.74 13.71 7.51
CA SER A 100 2.00 13.45 6.26
C SER A 100 2.91 13.40 5.02
N SER A 101 2.49 12.73 3.95
CA SER A 101 3.21 12.68 2.67
C SER A 101 3.14 14.00 1.86
N PHE A 102 4.17 14.26 1.04
CA PHE A 102 4.25 15.46 0.19
C PHE A 102 3.74 15.19 -1.23
N GLN A 103 2.53 15.66 -1.57
CA GLN A 103 1.93 15.54 -2.91
C GLN A 103 1.44 16.88 -3.48
N LEU A 104 2.25 17.57 -4.29
CA LEU A 104 1.96 18.96 -4.72
C LEU A 104 0.69 19.09 -5.58
N LEU A 105 0.37 18.05 -6.35
CA LEU A 105 -0.81 18.00 -7.23
C LEU A 105 -2.09 17.60 -6.49
N THR A 106 -1.98 17.12 -5.24
CA THR A 106 -3.11 16.79 -4.37
C THR A 106 -3.27 17.93 -3.36
N PRO A 107 -4.15 18.93 -3.62
CA PRO A 107 -4.22 20.11 -2.79
C PRO A 107 -4.57 19.77 -1.34
N SER A 108 -3.83 20.31 -0.38
CA SER A 108 -4.12 20.09 1.04
C SER A 108 -5.46 20.72 1.40
N TYR A 109 -6.41 19.86 1.81
CA TYR A 109 -7.77 20.12 2.28
C TYR A 109 -8.48 21.35 1.72
N SER A 110 -8.10 22.56 2.15
CA SER A 110 -8.74 23.83 1.80
C SER A 110 -8.27 24.44 0.49
N PHE A 111 -7.07 24.17 -0.04
CA PHE A 111 -6.55 24.91 -1.22
C PHE A 111 -7.16 24.50 -2.56
N TRP A 112 -7.94 23.41 -2.58
CA TRP A 112 -8.63 22.91 -3.77
C TRP A 112 -9.45 24.00 -4.48
N PHE A 113 -10.14 24.87 -3.74
CA PHE A 113 -11.03 25.85 -4.35
C PHE A 113 -10.27 26.92 -5.14
N LEU A 114 -9.02 27.24 -4.82
CA LEU A 114 -8.21 28.13 -5.68
C LEU A 114 -7.86 27.47 -7.01
N LEU A 115 -7.51 26.18 -6.96
CA LEU A 115 -7.22 25.40 -8.16
C LEU A 115 -8.47 25.26 -9.03
N SER A 116 -9.60 24.87 -8.44
CA SER A 116 -10.90 24.82 -9.14
C SER A 116 -11.30 26.18 -9.70
N LEU A 117 -11.10 27.28 -8.97
CA LEU A 117 -11.42 28.63 -9.44
C LEU A 117 -10.58 29.05 -10.66
N ILE A 118 -9.30 28.65 -10.72
CA ILE A 118 -8.44 28.86 -11.90
C ILE A 118 -9.02 28.10 -13.09
N ILE A 119 -9.33 26.81 -12.89
CA ILE A 119 -9.88 25.93 -13.93
C ILE A 119 -11.21 26.49 -14.44
N TRP A 120 -12.17 26.74 -13.54
CA TRP A 120 -13.49 27.26 -13.93
C TRP A 120 -13.40 28.58 -14.69
N ARG A 121 -12.58 29.54 -14.23
CA ARG A 121 -12.41 30.82 -14.94
C ARG A 121 -11.75 30.68 -16.30
N ALA A 122 -10.82 29.76 -16.45
CA ALA A 122 -10.16 29.48 -17.72
C ALA A 122 -11.12 28.80 -18.71
N VAL A 123 -11.86 27.80 -18.24
CA VAL A 123 -12.76 26.97 -19.06
C VAL A 123 -14.03 27.73 -19.48
N GLU A 124 -14.58 28.58 -18.61
CA GLU A 124 -15.85 29.30 -18.88
C GLU A 124 -15.82 30.16 -20.15
N LYS A 125 -14.63 30.57 -20.61
CA LYS A 125 -14.46 31.30 -21.89
C LYS A 125 -14.82 30.45 -23.11
N TYR A 126 -14.69 29.13 -23.01
CA TYR A 126 -14.78 28.19 -24.13
C TYR A 126 -16.09 27.38 -24.13
N ILE A 127 -16.91 27.53 -23.10
CA ILE A 127 -18.12 26.74 -22.88
C ILE A 127 -19.39 27.40 -23.48
N PRO A 128 -20.32 26.61 -24.06
CA PRO A 128 -21.61 27.12 -24.54
C PRO A 128 -22.45 27.77 -23.43
N GLN A 129 -23.02 28.94 -23.74
CA GLN A 129 -23.87 29.68 -22.79
C GLN A 129 -25.36 29.28 -22.84
N SER A 130 -25.68 28.12 -23.44
CA SER A 130 -27.06 27.62 -23.59
C SER A 130 -27.64 27.11 -22.27
N ASN A 131 -28.96 27.17 -22.08
CA ASN A 131 -29.58 26.62 -20.86
C ASN A 131 -29.46 25.09 -20.80
N LEU A 132 -29.39 24.43 -21.96
CA LEU A 132 -29.18 22.99 -22.08
C LEU A 132 -27.82 22.56 -21.50
N PHE A 133 -26.80 23.42 -21.57
CA PHE A 133 -25.48 23.10 -21.03
C PHE A 133 -25.46 22.99 -19.48
N ILE A 134 -26.41 23.63 -18.78
CA ILE A 134 -26.56 23.44 -17.32
C ILE A 134 -26.92 21.98 -17.02
N ILE A 135 -27.76 21.36 -17.86
CA ILE A 135 -28.14 19.94 -17.70
C ILE A 135 -26.90 19.06 -17.89
N VAL A 136 -26.03 19.38 -18.85
CA VAL A 136 -24.76 18.69 -19.06
C VAL A 136 -23.84 18.83 -17.84
N CYS A 137 -23.75 20.02 -17.25
CA CYS A 137 -22.95 20.24 -16.04
C CYS A 137 -23.48 19.41 -14.86
N VAL A 138 -24.80 19.36 -14.67
CA VAL A 138 -25.44 18.56 -13.60
C VAL A 138 -25.23 17.07 -13.84
N ALA A 139 -25.38 16.60 -15.08
CA ALA A 139 -25.09 15.23 -15.45
C ALA A 139 -23.61 14.88 -15.15
N ALA A 140 -22.66 15.74 -15.54
CA ALA A 140 -21.25 15.55 -15.25
C ALA A 140 -20.95 15.52 -13.74
N ALA A 141 -21.60 16.39 -12.94
CA ALA A 141 -21.46 16.41 -11.48
C ALA A 141 -21.92 15.10 -10.81
N ILE A 142 -22.89 14.41 -11.41
CA ILE A 142 -23.37 13.10 -10.95
C ILE A 142 -22.44 12.00 -11.49
N LEU A 143 -22.16 12.00 -12.80
CA LEU A 143 -21.40 10.95 -13.49
C LEU A 143 -19.96 10.82 -13.00
N ILE A 144 -19.32 11.93 -12.59
CA ILE A 144 -17.93 11.90 -12.11
C ILE A 144 -17.75 11.00 -10.87
N GLY A 145 -18.81 10.78 -10.07
CA GLY A 145 -18.74 9.87 -8.94
C GLY A 145 -18.66 8.38 -9.33
N PHE A 146 -19.13 7.99 -10.52
CA PHE A 146 -19.03 6.60 -10.96
C PHE A 146 -17.62 6.20 -11.43
N TRP A 147 -16.72 7.16 -11.62
CA TRP A 147 -15.34 6.87 -11.93
C TRP A 147 -14.59 6.49 -10.65
N LYS A 148 -14.44 5.19 -10.38
CA LYS A 148 -13.83 4.68 -9.14
C LYS A 148 -12.40 5.20 -8.92
N ASP A 149 -11.62 5.31 -10.00
CA ASP A 149 -10.23 5.81 -9.95
C ASP A 149 -10.11 7.34 -9.91
N VAL A 150 -11.22 8.07 -9.73
CA VAL A 150 -11.17 9.53 -9.61
C VAL A 150 -10.49 9.91 -8.29
N THR A 151 -9.18 10.11 -8.36
CA THR A 151 -8.38 10.53 -7.21
C THR A 151 -8.60 12.00 -6.87
N ASN A 152 -8.18 12.42 -5.69
CA ASN A 152 -8.18 13.84 -5.29
C ASN A 152 -7.04 14.65 -5.97
N VAL A 153 -6.33 14.07 -6.94
CA VAL A 153 -5.36 14.79 -7.77
C VAL A 153 -6.09 15.93 -8.49
N LEU A 154 -5.56 17.14 -8.33
CA LEU A 154 -6.13 18.41 -8.76
C LEU A 154 -7.54 18.72 -8.20
N ALA A 155 -8.00 17.96 -7.19
CA ALA A 155 -9.38 17.98 -6.72
C ALA A 155 -10.42 17.89 -7.85
N ILE A 156 -10.16 17.03 -8.84
CA ILE A 156 -10.94 16.99 -10.08
C ILE A 156 -12.41 16.62 -9.85
N ALA A 157 -12.70 15.68 -8.94
CA ALA A 157 -14.06 15.28 -8.59
C ALA A 157 -14.90 16.47 -8.08
N ARG A 158 -14.38 17.20 -7.08
CA ARG A 158 -15.01 18.42 -6.53
C ARG A 158 -15.12 19.54 -7.56
N THR A 159 -14.08 19.70 -8.39
CA THR A 159 -14.05 20.71 -9.45
C THR A 159 -15.21 20.49 -10.43
N ILE A 160 -15.48 19.25 -10.81
CA ILE A 160 -16.60 18.91 -11.71
C ILE A 160 -17.93 18.96 -10.96
N ALA A 161 -18.02 18.39 -9.76
CA ALA A 161 -19.25 18.32 -8.97
C ALA A 161 -19.84 19.70 -8.63
N PHE A 162 -19.00 20.69 -8.32
CA PHE A 162 -19.46 22.04 -7.99
C PHE A 162 -19.52 23.00 -9.19
N PHE A 163 -19.09 22.57 -10.38
CA PHE A 163 -19.13 23.41 -11.57
C PHE A 163 -20.54 23.94 -11.93
N PRO A 164 -21.65 23.19 -11.77
CA PRO A 164 -22.99 23.72 -12.00
C PRO A 164 -23.28 25.01 -11.22
N PHE A 165 -22.87 25.10 -9.95
CA PHE A 165 -23.07 26.29 -9.13
C PHE A 165 -22.29 27.49 -9.67
N PHE A 166 -21.04 27.26 -10.07
CA PHE A 166 -20.19 28.30 -10.66
C PHE A 166 -20.81 28.83 -11.95
N HIS A 167 -21.20 27.92 -12.85
CA HIS A 167 -21.76 28.26 -14.15
C HIS A 167 -23.11 28.98 -14.03
N ILE A 168 -24.01 28.54 -13.14
CA ILE A 168 -25.30 29.23 -12.90
C ILE A 168 -25.06 30.65 -12.36
N GLY A 169 -24.12 30.83 -11.43
CA GLY A 169 -23.73 32.15 -10.92
C GLY A 169 -23.19 33.05 -12.03
N TYR A 170 -22.32 32.50 -12.88
CA TYR A 170 -21.75 33.18 -14.05
C TYR A 170 -22.80 33.53 -15.11
N LYS A 171 -23.85 32.73 -15.27
CA LYS A 171 -24.91 32.99 -16.25
C LYS A 171 -25.93 34.04 -15.81
N LEU A 172 -26.10 34.22 -14.50
CA LEU A 172 -27.12 35.09 -13.93
C LEU A 172 -27.04 36.54 -14.49
N PRO A 173 -28.06 37.09 -15.17
CA PRO A 173 -27.93 38.40 -15.81
C PRO A 173 -27.68 39.52 -14.80
N ALA A 174 -26.57 40.26 -14.94
CA ALA A 174 -26.15 41.25 -13.94
C ALA A 174 -27.20 42.36 -13.72
N GLU A 175 -27.83 42.85 -14.80
CA GLU A 175 -28.85 43.90 -14.73
C GLU A 175 -30.15 43.43 -14.08
N LYS A 176 -30.69 42.27 -14.48
CA LYS A 176 -31.90 41.69 -13.85
C LYS A 176 -31.66 41.40 -12.37
N THR A 177 -30.46 40.92 -12.03
CA THR A 177 -30.06 40.67 -10.65
C THR A 177 -30.00 41.97 -9.85
N ARG A 178 -29.39 43.03 -10.42
CA ARG A 178 -29.36 44.36 -9.80
C ARG A 178 -30.78 44.90 -9.58
N HIS A 179 -31.66 44.79 -10.58
CA HIS A 179 -33.04 45.21 -10.47
C HIS A 179 -33.78 44.46 -9.35
N LEU A 180 -33.66 43.13 -9.29
CA LEU A 180 -34.21 42.31 -8.21
C LEU A 180 -33.65 42.73 -6.85
N ILE A 181 -32.34 42.98 -6.74
CA ILE A 181 -31.69 43.34 -5.48
C ILE A 181 -32.26 44.64 -4.92
N TYR A 182 -32.34 45.70 -5.75
CA TYR A 182 -32.72 47.05 -5.30
C TYR A 182 -34.23 47.30 -5.26
N HIS A 183 -35.05 46.55 -5.99
CA HIS A 183 -36.52 46.72 -6.04
C HIS A 183 -37.28 45.58 -5.34
N ARG A 184 -36.64 44.91 -4.38
CA ARG A 184 -37.18 43.76 -3.66
C ARG A 184 -38.36 44.16 -2.77
N LYS A 185 -39.55 43.60 -3.03
CA LYS A 185 -40.75 43.81 -2.18
C LYS A 185 -40.60 43.05 -0.85
N PRO A 186 -41.20 43.52 0.27
CA PRO A 186 -41.16 42.83 1.56
C PRO A 186 -41.54 41.34 1.51
N LYS A 187 -42.50 40.98 0.65
CA LYS A 187 -42.92 39.57 0.41
C LYS A 187 -41.76 38.65 -0.01
N ILE A 188 -40.74 39.16 -0.68
CA ILE A 188 -39.58 38.36 -1.11
C ILE A 188 -38.71 37.94 0.08
N TYR A 189 -38.58 38.79 1.11
CA TYR A 189 -37.89 38.40 2.34
C TYR A 189 -38.66 37.31 3.09
N ILE A 190 -39.99 37.40 3.14
CA ILE A 190 -40.84 36.36 3.74
C ILE A 190 -40.64 35.04 3.00
N ILE A 191 -40.67 35.05 1.66
CA ILE A 191 -40.37 33.86 0.83
C ILE A 191 -38.98 33.33 1.15
N GLY A 192 -37.96 34.20 1.21
CA GLY A 192 -36.60 33.81 1.57
C GLY A 192 -36.50 33.15 2.94
N ILE A 193 -37.19 33.68 3.96
CA ILE A 193 -37.17 33.12 5.33
C ILE A 193 -37.84 31.74 5.32
N LEU A 194 -39.02 31.62 4.71
CA LEU A 194 -39.73 30.35 4.61
C LEU A 194 -38.92 29.31 3.83
N SER A 195 -38.28 29.71 2.72
CA SER A 195 -37.39 28.82 1.95
C SER A 195 -36.16 28.40 2.75
N LEU A 196 -35.56 29.29 3.54
CA LEU A 196 -34.41 28.94 4.38
C LEU A 196 -34.81 27.98 5.50
N LEU A 197 -35.93 28.24 6.19
CA LEU A 197 -36.45 27.36 7.24
C LEU A 197 -36.80 25.98 6.68
N TYR A 198 -37.45 25.93 5.50
CA TYR A 198 -37.77 24.69 4.82
C TYR A 198 -36.51 23.92 4.40
N ALA A 199 -35.53 24.59 3.79
CA ALA A 199 -34.26 23.98 3.40
C ALA A 199 -33.44 23.50 4.61
N ALA A 200 -33.44 24.25 5.70
CA ALA A 200 -32.79 23.87 6.95
C ALA A 200 -33.46 22.64 7.57
N LEU A 201 -34.78 22.61 7.63
CA LEU A 201 -35.54 21.45 8.10
C LEU A 201 -35.25 20.21 7.26
N LEU A 202 -35.29 20.32 5.93
CA LEU A 202 -34.96 19.21 5.04
C LEU A 202 -33.51 18.74 5.22
N SER A 203 -32.57 19.66 5.42
CA SER A 203 -31.16 19.33 5.66
C SER A 203 -30.98 18.59 6.98
N VAL A 204 -31.64 19.03 8.06
CA VAL A 204 -31.61 18.35 9.36
C VAL A 204 -32.26 16.97 9.27
N LEU A 205 -33.44 16.87 8.63
CA LEU A 205 -34.11 15.57 8.42
C LEU A 205 -33.25 14.63 7.59
N PHE A 206 -32.58 15.14 6.55
CA PHE A 206 -31.68 14.37 5.72
C PHE A 206 -30.46 13.88 6.50
N LEU A 207 -29.78 14.75 7.26
CA LEU A 207 -28.64 14.36 8.09
C LEU A 207 -29.04 13.34 9.17
N ASN A 208 -30.18 13.54 9.83
CA ASN A 208 -30.68 12.60 10.83
C ASN A 208 -31.04 11.22 10.24
N ARG A 209 -31.47 11.17 8.98
CA ARG A 209 -31.78 9.91 8.28
C ARG A 209 -30.55 9.21 7.73
N ASN A 210 -29.44 9.94 7.56
CA ASN A 210 -28.20 9.45 6.97
C ASN A 210 -27.01 9.78 7.90
N PRO A 211 -26.97 9.24 9.13
CA PRO A 211 -25.91 9.52 10.10
C PRO A 211 -24.52 9.03 9.65
N TRP A 212 -24.47 8.09 8.70
CA TRP A 212 -23.24 7.56 8.10
C TRP A 212 -22.55 8.53 7.13
N LEU A 213 -23.16 9.69 6.82
CA LEU A 213 -22.56 10.69 5.93
C LEU A 213 -21.20 11.17 6.46
N GLY A 214 -20.15 10.88 5.71
CA GLY A 214 -18.77 11.08 6.12
C GLY A 214 -18.03 12.15 5.31
N GLU A 215 -16.73 12.26 5.57
CA GLU A 215 -15.83 13.18 4.87
C GLU A 215 -15.88 12.96 3.35
N THR A 216 -15.90 11.71 2.90
CA THR A 216 -15.89 11.31 1.48
C THR A 216 -17.08 11.88 0.70
N ASP A 217 -18.27 11.89 1.30
CA ASP A 217 -19.50 12.43 0.69
C ASP A 217 -19.41 13.94 0.49
N PHE A 218 -19.01 14.68 1.53
CA PHE A 218 -18.87 16.13 1.47
C PHE A 218 -17.70 16.56 0.59
N LEU A 219 -16.69 15.70 0.41
CA LEU A 219 -15.60 15.87 -0.52
C LEU A 219 -15.92 15.40 -1.95
N MET A 220 -17.13 14.89 -2.22
CA MET A 220 -17.56 14.49 -3.56
C MET A 220 -16.67 13.40 -4.19
N ASN A 221 -16.16 12.45 -3.39
CA ASN A 221 -15.32 11.32 -3.84
C ASN A 221 -16.08 10.32 -4.73
N SER A 222 -15.45 9.24 -5.22
CA SER A 222 -16.17 8.20 -5.98
C SER A 222 -17.30 7.55 -5.16
N TYR A 223 -18.31 7.04 -5.87
CA TYR A 223 -19.41 6.29 -5.28
C TYR A 223 -18.99 4.85 -5.02
N SER A 224 -19.32 4.35 -3.83
CA SER A 224 -19.25 2.92 -3.51
C SER A 224 -20.52 2.19 -3.98
N SER A 225 -21.63 2.92 -4.07
CA SER A 225 -22.96 2.38 -4.38
C SER A 225 -23.84 3.33 -5.20
N VAL A 226 -24.93 2.82 -5.76
CA VAL A 226 -25.94 3.66 -6.45
C VAL A 226 -26.63 4.61 -5.46
N THR A 227 -26.74 4.23 -4.19
CA THR A 227 -27.29 5.09 -3.13
C THR A 227 -26.45 6.34 -2.92
N ASP A 228 -25.13 6.29 -3.12
CA ASP A 228 -24.26 7.48 -2.98
C ASP A 228 -24.51 8.50 -4.08
N ALA A 229 -24.91 8.05 -5.27
CA ALA A 229 -25.35 8.94 -6.34
C ALA A 229 -26.64 9.68 -5.94
N ILE A 230 -27.59 9.01 -5.29
CA ILE A 230 -28.82 9.62 -4.76
C ILE A 230 -28.49 10.60 -3.64
N THR A 231 -27.57 10.22 -2.75
CA THR A 231 -27.03 11.08 -1.68
C THR A 231 -26.43 12.36 -2.26
N ARG A 232 -25.55 12.27 -3.27
CA ARG A 232 -24.97 13.44 -3.94
C ARG A 232 -26.03 14.31 -4.58
N ILE A 233 -26.98 13.72 -5.31
CA ILE A 233 -28.08 14.48 -5.92
C ILE A 233 -28.83 15.27 -4.84
N THR A 234 -29.12 14.62 -3.71
CA THR A 234 -29.83 15.24 -2.59
C THR A 234 -29.02 16.38 -1.96
N LEU A 235 -27.72 16.16 -1.71
CA LEU A 235 -26.79 17.19 -1.22
C LEU A 235 -26.73 18.41 -2.15
N LEU A 236 -26.60 18.20 -3.46
CA LEU A 236 -26.57 19.28 -4.44
C LEU A 236 -27.92 20.03 -4.52
N CYS A 237 -29.05 19.32 -4.39
CA CYS A 237 -30.37 19.94 -4.34
C CYS A 237 -30.55 20.81 -3.08
N LEU A 238 -30.21 20.29 -1.90
CA LEU A 238 -30.26 21.03 -0.63
C LEU A 238 -29.35 22.26 -0.68
N ALA A 239 -28.12 22.10 -1.19
CA ALA A 239 -27.19 23.20 -1.40
C ALA A 239 -27.76 24.29 -2.31
N GLY A 240 -28.45 23.90 -3.39
CA GLY A 240 -29.15 24.80 -4.30
C GLY A 240 -30.26 25.60 -3.60
N LEU A 241 -31.09 24.93 -2.81
CA LEU A 241 -32.18 25.57 -2.05
C LEU A 241 -31.65 26.59 -1.03
N VAL A 242 -30.64 26.22 -0.25
CA VAL A 242 -30.02 27.11 0.73
C VAL A 242 -29.34 28.29 0.02
N THR A 243 -28.63 28.04 -1.08
CA THR A 243 -27.99 29.11 -1.89
C THR A 243 -29.02 30.10 -2.41
N ALA A 244 -30.14 29.62 -2.96
CA ALA A 244 -31.22 30.48 -3.42
C ALA A 244 -31.83 31.30 -2.28
N ALA A 245 -32.08 30.69 -1.12
CA ALA A 245 -32.60 31.38 0.06
C ALA A 245 -31.64 32.47 0.58
N LEU A 246 -30.34 32.17 0.64
CA LEU A 246 -29.30 33.14 1.02
C LEU A 246 -29.27 34.35 0.08
N VAL A 247 -29.40 34.15 -1.23
CA VAL A 247 -29.51 35.23 -2.21
C VAL A 247 -30.79 36.05 -1.96
N LEU A 248 -31.93 35.42 -1.71
CA LEU A 248 -33.18 36.16 -1.45
C LEU A 248 -33.12 36.99 -0.15
N LEU A 249 -32.44 36.49 0.88
CA LEU A 249 -32.37 37.09 2.21
C LEU A 249 -31.26 38.13 2.39
N ALA A 250 -30.22 38.08 1.58
CA ALA A 250 -29.05 38.91 1.79
C ALA A 250 -29.39 40.41 1.77
N PRO A 251 -28.92 41.18 2.77
CA PRO A 251 -29.26 42.58 2.90
C PRO A 251 -28.56 43.40 1.82
N VAL A 252 -29.30 44.37 1.27
CA VAL A 252 -28.78 45.33 0.28
C VAL A 252 -27.85 46.35 0.93
N LYS A 253 -28.19 46.76 2.16
CA LYS A 253 -27.39 47.71 2.94
C LYS A 253 -26.10 47.04 3.44
N PRO A 254 -24.96 47.77 3.45
CA PRO A 254 -23.71 47.22 3.95
C PRO A 254 -23.83 46.86 5.43
N ILE A 255 -23.53 45.62 5.79
CA ILE A 255 -23.29 45.25 7.19
C ILE A 255 -21.78 45.42 7.42
N PRO A 256 -21.34 46.32 8.33
CA PRO A 256 -19.95 46.76 8.38
C PRO A 256 -18.91 45.64 8.44
N LEU A 257 -19.07 44.66 9.34
CA LEU A 257 -18.13 43.55 9.49
C LEU A 257 -18.23 42.54 8.34
N LEU A 258 -19.44 42.12 7.97
CA LEU A 258 -19.63 41.13 6.90
C LEU A 258 -19.16 41.66 5.54
N CYS A 259 -19.48 42.90 5.22
CA CYS A 259 -19.02 43.54 3.99
C CYS A 259 -17.48 43.64 3.96
N LYS A 260 -16.85 43.89 5.11
CA LYS A 260 -15.40 43.93 5.25
C LYS A 260 -14.76 42.56 5.04
N TRP A 261 -15.30 41.52 5.67
CA TRP A 261 -14.83 40.14 5.51
C TRP A 261 -15.06 39.60 4.11
N GLY A 262 -16.22 39.87 3.51
CA GLY A 262 -16.49 39.51 2.12
C GLY A 262 -15.53 40.20 1.17
N LYS A 263 -15.19 41.47 1.46
CA LYS A 263 -14.21 42.22 0.68
C LYS A 263 -12.81 41.62 0.74
N ASN A 264 -12.39 41.21 1.93
CA ASN A 264 -11.06 40.67 2.21
C ASN A 264 -11.05 39.13 2.29
N SER A 265 -12.07 38.46 1.73
CA SER A 265 -12.25 37.00 1.84
C SER A 265 -11.07 36.18 1.34
N LEU A 266 -10.31 36.66 0.34
CA LEU A 266 -9.13 35.96 -0.17
C LEU A 266 -8.00 35.88 0.88
N SER A 267 -7.76 36.94 1.66
CA SER A 267 -6.72 36.90 2.69
C SER A 267 -7.14 35.98 3.85
N ILE A 268 -8.40 36.02 4.25
CA ILE A 268 -8.96 35.11 5.26
C ILE A 268 -8.83 33.66 4.80
N TYR A 269 -9.30 33.35 3.59
CA TYR A 269 -9.26 32.00 3.03
C TYR A 269 -7.84 31.41 2.97
N VAL A 270 -6.84 32.19 2.59
CA VAL A 270 -5.47 31.67 2.44
C VAL A 270 -4.79 31.48 3.80
N LEU A 271 -5.02 32.38 4.76
CA LEU A 271 -4.22 32.45 5.98
C LEU A 271 -4.83 31.72 7.18
N HIS A 272 -6.14 31.44 7.19
CA HIS A 272 -6.79 30.84 8.38
C HIS A 272 -6.27 29.44 8.71
N ARG A 273 -5.80 28.66 7.73
CA ARG A 273 -5.33 27.29 7.96
C ARG A 273 -4.14 27.19 8.91
N PHE A 274 -3.24 28.17 8.88
CA PHE A 274 -2.12 28.22 9.82
C PHE A 274 -2.59 28.28 11.28
N ILE A 275 -3.73 28.94 11.52
CA ILE A 275 -4.33 29.09 12.84
C ILE A 275 -5.13 27.84 13.20
N THR A 276 -5.91 27.28 12.27
CA THR A 276 -6.70 26.07 12.54
C THR A 276 -5.82 24.86 12.81
N PHE A 277 -4.63 24.75 12.20
CA PHE A 277 -3.68 23.67 12.54
C PHE A 277 -3.13 23.80 13.95
N ALA A 278 -2.79 25.02 14.39
CA ALA A 278 -2.37 25.25 15.77
C ALA A 278 -3.50 24.93 16.78
N TYR A 279 -4.75 25.25 16.40
CA TYR A 279 -5.92 24.91 17.21
C TYR A 279 -6.16 23.41 17.31
N ALA A 280 -6.13 22.68 16.19
CA ALA A 280 -6.33 21.22 16.16
C ALA A 280 -5.34 20.47 17.06
N LYS A 281 -4.08 20.96 17.15
CA LYS A 281 -3.09 20.42 18.10
C LYS A 281 -3.44 20.67 19.57
N SER A 282 -4.08 21.81 19.85
CA SER A 282 -4.40 22.22 21.23
C SER A 282 -5.73 21.65 21.74
N PHE A 283 -6.63 21.27 20.83
CA PHE A 283 -7.94 20.71 21.12
C PHE A 283 -8.16 19.47 20.23
N PRO A 284 -7.58 18.32 20.59
CA PRO A 284 -7.72 17.10 19.83
C PRO A 284 -9.14 16.51 19.95
N ALA A 285 -9.55 15.72 18.95
CA ALA A 285 -10.87 15.09 18.91
C ALA A 285 -11.12 14.16 20.10
N ALA A 286 -10.07 13.50 20.61
CA ALA A 286 -10.15 12.59 21.76
C ALA A 286 -10.64 13.26 23.05
N THR A 287 -10.51 14.58 23.18
CA THR A 287 -10.94 15.34 24.38
C THR A 287 -12.18 16.18 24.14
N TYR A 288 -12.96 15.86 23.11
CA TYR A 288 -14.08 16.69 22.66
C TYR A 288 -15.16 16.87 23.74
N SER A 289 -15.68 18.08 23.83
CA SER A 289 -16.87 18.44 24.61
C SER A 289 -17.67 19.49 23.82
N ASP A 290 -19.00 19.52 23.96
CA ASP A 290 -19.86 20.47 23.24
C ASP A 290 -19.48 21.95 23.51
N TYR A 291 -18.84 22.25 24.65
CA TYR A 291 -18.29 23.60 24.92
C TYR A 291 -17.21 24.03 23.91
N TYR A 292 -16.55 23.10 23.25
CA TYR A 292 -15.54 23.39 22.22
C TYR A 292 -16.14 24.14 21.03
N ILE A 293 -17.46 24.02 20.78
CA ILE A 293 -18.16 24.78 19.76
C ILE A 293 -18.07 26.29 20.03
N ILE A 294 -18.19 26.68 21.31
CA ILE A 294 -18.10 28.09 21.73
C ILE A 294 -16.68 28.61 21.53
N TYR A 295 -15.67 27.83 21.93
CA TYR A 295 -14.26 28.18 21.73
C TYR A 295 -13.90 28.27 20.24
N ALA A 296 -14.33 27.29 19.44
CA ALA A 296 -14.13 27.25 18.00
C ALA A 296 -14.81 28.43 17.30
N PHE A 297 -16.04 28.79 17.70
CA PHE A 297 -16.74 29.95 17.15
C PHE A 297 -16.04 31.26 17.51
N GLY A 298 -15.62 31.43 18.77
CA GLY A 298 -14.84 32.58 19.22
C GLY A 298 -13.51 32.70 18.46
N ALA A 299 -12.78 31.60 18.31
CA ALA A 299 -11.54 31.54 17.55
C ALA A 299 -11.75 31.84 16.06
N ALA A 300 -12.81 31.31 15.45
CA ALA A 300 -13.17 31.57 14.06
C ALA A 300 -13.54 33.05 13.84
N PHE A 301 -14.30 33.65 14.78
CA PHE A 301 -14.67 35.06 14.73
C PHE A 301 -13.44 35.97 14.84
N ILE A 302 -12.56 35.72 15.82
CA ILE A 302 -11.30 36.47 16.01
C ILE A 302 -10.40 36.31 14.79
N THR A 303 -10.25 35.09 14.28
CA THR A 303 -9.46 34.79 13.07
C THR A 303 -9.97 35.59 11.88
N THR A 304 -11.28 35.60 11.66
CA THR A 304 -11.91 36.34 10.56
C THR A 304 -11.79 37.86 10.76
N LEU A 305 -11.91 38.35 12.00
CA LEU A 305 -11.74 39.76 12.37
C LEU A 305 -10.32 40.26 12.05
N VAL A 306 -9.30 39.50 12.45
CA VAL A 306 -7.89 39.85 12.25
C VAL A 306 -7.50 39.74 10.77
N LEU A 307 -7.72 38.58 10.17
CA LEU A 307 -7.31 38.30 8.78
C LEU A 307 -8.13 39.07 7.74
N GLY A 308 -9.36 39.46 8.11
CA GLY A 308 -10.26 40.29 7.31
C GLY A 308 -10.04 41.79 7.47
N SER A 309 -9.11 42.24 8.31
CA SER A 309 -8.78 43.65 8.46
C SER A 309 -8.15 44.23 7.19
N ASP A 310 -8.40 45.51 6.89
CA ASP A 310 -7.79 46.15 5.69
C ASP A 310 -6.26 46.20 5.79
N MET A 311 -5.71 46.25 7.01
CA MET A 311 -4.27 46.21 7.26
C MET A 311 -3.67 44.86 6.81
N VAL A 312 -4.22 43.74 7.27
CA VAL A 312 -3.72 42.40 6.93
C VAL A 312 -3.95 42.12 5.44
N ALA A 313 -5.15 42.41 4.93
CA ALA A 313 -5.44 42.25 3.50
C ALA A 313 -4.56 43.13 2.60
N GLY A 314 -4.24 44.35 3.05
CA GLY A 314 -3.32 45.26 2.37
C GLY A 314 -1.90 44.71 2.32
N LYS A 315 -1.36 44.25 3.46
CA LYS A 315 -0.05 43.61 3.53
C LYS A 315 0.03 42.32 2.70
N PHE A 316 -1.01 41.48 2.77
CA PHE A 316 -1.14 40.28 1.95
C PHE A 316 -1.08 40.63 0.46
N ASN A 317 -1.88 41.59 0.00
CA ASN A 317 -1.87 42.00 -1.41
C ASN A 317 -0.52 42.61 -1.84
N GLN A 318 0.11 43.42 -1.00
CA GLN A 318 1.45 43.96 -1.27
C GLN A 318 2.48 42.84 -1.43
N PHE A 319 2.44 41.83 -0.56
CA PHE A 319 3.30 40.66 -0.63
C PHE A 319 3.08 39.87 -1.92
N ILE A 320 1.84 39.54 -2.27
CA ILE A 320 1.53 38.84 -3.53
C ILE A 320 1.95 39.67 -4.74
N ASN A 321 1.72 40.97 -4.75
CA ASN A 321 2.11 41.82 -5.88
C ASN A 321 3.64 41.88 -6.04
N LYS A 322 4.40 41.94 -4.94
CA LYS A 322 5.87 41.83 -4.97
C LYS A 322 6.33 40.47 -5.49
N ALA A 323 5.69 39.39 -5.05
CA ALA A 323 5.98 38.04 -5.54
C ALA A 323 5.67 37.91 -7.04
N MET A 324 4.52 38.43 -7.51
CA MET A 324 4.20 38.46 -8.93
C MET A 324 5.21 39.27 -9.74
N GLN A 325 5.66 40.43 -9.24
CA GLN A 325 6.73 41.20 -9.89
C GLN A 325 8.01 40.38 -9.96
N PHE A 326 8.41 39.73 -8.86
CA PHE A 326 9.59 38.87 -8.78
C PHE A 326 9.55 37.71 -9.79
N PHE A 327 8.39 37.05 -9.99
CA PHE A 327 8.25 35.97 -10.97
C PHE A 327 8.06 36.49 -12.41
N ALA A 328 7.53 37.70 -12.59
CA ALA A 328 7.43 38.36 -13.90
C ALA A 328 8.76 39.00 -14.37
N PHE A 329 9.81 38.99 -13.53
CA PHE A 329 11.11 39.61 -13.82
C PHE A 329 11.96 38.92 -14.90
N ASN A 330 11.43 37.89 -15.58
CA ASN A 330 12.13 37.21 -16.68
C ASN A 330 11.86 37.77 -18.09
N GLU A 331 10.94 38.73 -18.27
CA GLU A 331 10.71 39.31 -19.60
C GLU A 331 11.46 40.62 -19.88
N LEU A 332 12.09 41.30 -18.89
CA LEU A 332 12.57 42.68 -19.14
C LEU A 332 13.96 43.12 -18.64
N TYR A 333 14.76 42.38 -17.87
CA TYR A 333 16.08 42.92 -17.44
C TYR A 333 17.21 41.88 -17.34
N ALA A 334 17.94 41.72 -18.44
CA ALA A 334 19.34 41.33 -18.41
C ALA A 334 20.19 42.46 -17.78
N LYS A 335 21.07 42.08 -16.85
CA LYS A 335 22.20 42.82 -16.21
C LYS A 335 21.97 43.57 -14.88
N LYS A 336 22.75 43.08 -13.90
CA LYS A 336 23.38 43.76 -12.73
C LYS A 336 22.52 44.16 -11.53
N LYS A 337 21.95 43.16 -10.83
CA LYS A 337 21.86 43.15 -9.34
C LYS A 337 21.63 41.76 -8.74
N THR A 338 22.06 40.72 -9.45
CA THR A 338 21.78 39.30 -9.16
C THR A 338 22.41 38.75 -7.89
N LYS A 339 23.53 39.31 -7.38
CA LYS A 339 24.25 38.71 -6.23
C LYS A 339 23.60 38.93 -4.85
N ARG A 340 22.98 40.08 -4.60
CA ARG A 340 22.28 40.34 -3.31
C ARG A 340 20.93 39.63 -3.23
N VAL A 341 20.26 39.46 -4.36
CA VAL A 341 18.95 38.80 -4.45
C VAL A 341 19.11 37.28 -4.42
N ALA A 342 20.12 36.73 -5.10
CA ALA A 342 20.48 35.32 -4.95
C ALA A 342 20.84 34.99 -3.50
N ALA A 343 21.59 35.84 -2.79
CA ALA A 343 21.92 35.61 -1.39
C ALA A 343 20.68 35.60 -0.46
N ILE A 344 19.68 36.46 -0.70
CA ILE A 344 18.45 36.50 0.11
C ILE A 344 17.54 35.31 -0.22
N VAL A 345 17.42 34.94 -1.50
CA VAL A 345 16.65 33.74 -1.94
C VAL A 345 17.33 32.47 -1.47
N SER A 346 18.65 32.38 -1.54
CA SER A 346 19.43 31.29 -0.96
C SER A 346 19.30 31.25 0.55
N LEU A 347 19.28 32.39 1.28
CA LEU A 347 19.03 32.40 2.72
C LEU A 347 17.59 31.97 3.06
N LEU A 348 16.59 32.38 2.27
CA LEU A 348 15.20 31.98 2.48
C LEU A 348 15.01 30.48 2.19
N LEU A 349 15.63 29.98 1.12
CA LEU A 349 15.67 28.55 0.80
C LEU A 349 16.45 27.76 1.86
N LEU A 350 17.56 28.29 2.39
CA LEU A 350 18.30 27.69 3.50
C LEU A 350 17.47 27.64 4.79
N PHE A 351 16.69 28.71 5.06
CA PHE A 351 15.78 28.79 6.22
C PHE A 351 14.54 27.91 6.06
N LEU A 352 14.08 27.69 4.81
CA LEU A 352 13.04 26.73 4.46
C LEU A 352 13.53 25.27 4.45
N MET A 353 14.85 25.06 4.27
CA MET A 353 15.53 23.77 4.36
C MET A 353 16.00 23.44 5.78
N LEU A 354 16.01 24.40 6.70
CA LEU A 354 16.42 24.22 8.10
C LEU A 354 15.57 23.19 8.89
N PRO A 355 14.25 23.04 8.66
CA PRO A 355 13.47 21.91 9.18
C PRO A 355 13.60 20.63 8.34
N MET A 356 14.25 20.68 7.17
CA MET A 356 14.60 19.50 6.34
C MET A 356 15.99 18.95 6.65
N LEU A 357 16.79 19.64 7.48
CA LEU A 357 17.95 19.02 8.09
C LEU A 357 17.40 17.94 9.03
N PRO A 358 17.72 16.65 8.80
CA PRO A 358 17.35 15.62 9.75
C PRO A 358 17.85 16.07 11.11
N LYS A 359 17.01 15.98 12.16
CA LYS A 359 17.56 15.95 13.52
C LYS A 359 18.61 14.85 13.48
N ILE A 360 19.88 15.24 13.55
CA ILE A 360 20.99 14.30 13.66
C ILE A 360 20.85 13.68 15.05
N GLN A 361 19.96 12.69 15.16
CA GLN A 361 20.18 11.60 16.06
C GLN A 361 21.42 10.87 15.52
N PRO A 362 22.40 10.56 16.38
CA PRO A 362 23.57 9.83 15.93
C PRO A 362 23.08 8.49 15.38
N ALA A 363 23.15 8.35 14.05
CA ALA A 363 22.88 7.10 13.36
C ALA A 363 23.87 6.06 13.88
N ARG A 364 23.42 5.18 14.78
CA ARG A 364 24.07 3.89 14.99
C ARG A 364 23.86 3.12 13.69
N LYS A 365 24.98 2.83 13.03
CA LYS A 365 25.13 2.06 11.78
C LYS A 365 24.09 0.93 11.62
N ALA A 366 23.00 1.21 10.92
CA ALA A 366 22.22 0.19 10.21
C ALA A 366 22.95 -0.09 8.89
N THR A 367 23.81 -1.11 8.90
CA THR A 367 24.76 -1.38 7.80
C THR A 367 24.17 -2.26 6.70
N VAL A 368 22.84 -2.39 6.59
CA VAL A 368 22.24 -3.37 5.65
C VAL A 368 21.26 -2.75 4.64
N GLN A 369 20.50 -1.70 4.99
CA GLN A 369 19.42 -1.20 4.11
C GLN A 369 19.84 -0.18 3.03
N ALA A 370 21.03 0.41 3.12
CA ALA A 370 21.43 1.50 2.21
C ALA A 370 21.87 1.05 0.80
N ASN A 371 21.90 -0.27 0.51
CA ASN A 371 22.28 -0.78 -0.81
C ASN A 371 21.09 -1.07 -1.75
N LEU A 372 19.84 -0.97 -1.28
CA LEU A 372 18.67 -1.41 -2.06
C LEU A 372 17.99 -0.30 -2.88
N SER A 373 18.32 0.98 -2.70
CA SER A 373 17.65 2.07 -3.42
C SER A 373 18.25 2.41 -4.79
N GLN A 374 19.04 1.51 -5.39
CA GLN A 374 19.64 1.71 -6.72
C GLN A 374 19.94 0.43 -7.52
N GLN A 375 19.35 -0.71 -7.16
CA GLN A 375 19.36 -1.90 -8.02
C GLN A 375 18.10 -1.92 -8.89
N ASN A 376 18.25 -2.11 -10.20
CA ASN A 376 17.13 -2.56 -11.04
C ASN A 376 16.69 -3.91 -10.47
N PHE A 377 15.50 -3.96 -9.85
CA PHE A 377 14.93 -5.19 -9.29
C PHE A 377 14.71 -6.28 -10.36
N ASP A 378 14.70 -5.92 -11.65
CA ASP A 378 14.45 -6.82 -12.78
C ASP A 378 15.59 -7.81 -13.11
N ASP A 379 16.75 -7.72 -12.45
CA ASP A 379 17.92 -8.59 -12.73
C ASP A 379 18.45 -9.34 -11.49
N VAL A 380 17.63 -9.49 -10.43
CA VAL A 380 18.03 -10.21 -9.22
C VAL A 380 18.08 -11.72 -9.49
N ILE A 381 19.18 -12.37 -9.10
CA ILE A 381 19.35 -13.83 -9.14
C ILE A 381 19.23 -14.37 -7.71
N HIS A 382 18.20 -15.15 -7.44
CA HIS A 382 18.03 -15.79 -6.13
C HIS A 382 18.89 -17.05 -6.03
N SER A 383 19.54 -17.24 -4.88
CA SER A 383 20.22 -18.50 -4.56
C SER A 383 19.21 -19.63 -4.46
N VAL A 384 19.62 -20.81 -4.93
CA VAL A 384 18.85 -22.05 -4.80
C VAL A 384 19.19 -22.71 -3.47
N ILE A 385 18.20 -23.32 -2.83
CA ILE A 385 18.38 -24.08 -1.61
C ILE A 385 19.40 -25.21 -1.81
N THR A 386 20.29 -25.41 -0.85
CA THR A 386 21.24 -26.54 -0.88
C THR A 386 20.60 -27.80 -0.30
N SER A 387 21.09 -28.98 -0.69
CA SER A 387 20.62 -30.25 -0.12
C SER A 387 20.82 -30.32 1.41
N GLU A 388 21.83 -29.63 1.94
CA GLU A 388 22.09 -29.53 3.38
C GLU A 388 21.03 -28.68 4.08
N GLN A 389 20.65 -27.55 3.47
CA GLN A 389 19.55 -26.71 3.97
C GLN A 389 18.22 -27.46 3.90
N GLU A 390 17.92 -28.12 2.78
CA GLU A 390 16.69 -28.90 2.61
C GLU A 390 16.58 -30.04 3.63
N ALA A 391 17.66 -30.78 3.85
CA ALA A 391 17.71 -31.82 4.88
C ALA A 391 17.49 -31.24 6.29
N ALA A 392 18.09 -30.08 6.59
CA ALA A 392 17.90 -29.40 7.87
C ALA A 392 16.44 -28.95 8.09
N LEU A 393 15.76 -28.46 7.05
CA LEU A 393 14.35 -28.05 7.13
C LEU A 393 13.41 -29.24 7.33
N LYS A 394 13.72 -30.38 6.71
CA LYS A 394 12.88 -31.59 6.81
C LYS A 394 12.80 -32.15 8.23
N ASP A 395 13.88 -32.08 8.99
CA ASP A 395 13.94 -32.61 10.37
C ASP A 395 13.64 -31.54 11.45
N ALA A 396 13.51 -30.27 11.03
CA ALA A 396 13.32 -29.10 11.89
C ALA A 396 12.06 -29.19 12.76
N VAL A 397 12.08 -28.49 13.89
CA VAL A 397 10.89 -28.18 14.68
C VAL A 397 10.27 -26.90 14.14
N THR A 398 8.96 -26.93 13.82
CA THR A 398 8.28 -25.84 13.12
C THR A 398 7.25 -25.14 14.01
N ILE A 399 7.34 -23.82 14.11
CA ILE A 399 6.34 -22.98 14.80
C ILE A 399 5.64 -22.11 13.75
N ALA A 400 4.34 -22.33 13.52
CA ALA A 400 3.54 -21.52 12.61
C ALA A 400 2.88 -20.35 13.33
N PHE A 401 2.79 -19.20 12.69
CA PHE A 401 2.16 -18.00 13.19
C PHE A 401 1.29 -17.35 12.11
N VAL A 402 0.02 -17.11 12.42
CA VAL A 402 -0.98 -16.60 11.46
C VAL A 402 -1.36 -15.14 11.67
N GLY A 403 -1.11 -14.57 12.85
CA GLY A 403 -1.57 -13.22 13.21
C GLY A 403 -3.04 -13.17 13.62
N ASP A 404 -3.71 -12.08 13.24
CA ASP A 404 -5.02 -11.70 13.80
C ASP A 404 -6.16 -12.62 13.33
N LEU A 405 -6.92 -13.11 14.31
CA LEU A 405 -8.19 -13.82 14.17
C LEU A 405 -9.32 -12.91 14.64
N ILE A 406 -9.84 -12.09 13.73
CA ILE A 406 -10.81 -11.02 14.01
C ILE A 406 -12.12 -11.22 13.23
N LEU A 407 -13.24 -11.38 13.96
CA LEU A 407 -14.56 -11.55 13.36
C LEU A 407 -15.39 -10.27 13.40
N LEU A 408 -15.54 -9.67 12.23
CA LEU A 408 -16.45 -8.57 11.98
C LEU A 408 -17.86 -9.09 11.66
N GLN A 409 -18.82 -8.17 11.54
CA GLN A 409 -20.24 -8.49 11.39
C GLN A 409 -20.52 -9.49 10.26
N ASP A 410 -19.94 -9.28 9.09
CA ASP A 410 -20.28 -10.11 7.93
C ASP A 410 -19.82 -11.56 8.11
N GLN A 411 -18.66 -11.79 8.73
CA GLN A 411 -18.17 -13.14 9.01
C GLN A 411 -19.09 -13.84 10.02
N VAL A 412 -19.48 -13.15 11.10
CA VAL A 412 -20.42 -13.68 12.10
C VAL A 412 -21.77 -14.01 11.44
N ARG A 413 -22.32 -13.10 10.64
CA ARG A 413 -23.61 -13.31 9.98
C ARG A 413 -23.58 -14.49 9.00
N ASN A 414 -22.52 -14.62 8.22
CA ASN A 414 -22.45 -15.63 7.17
C ASN A 414 -22.14 -17.04 7.71
N ALA A 415 -21.51 -17.14 8.88
CA ALA A 415 -21.31 -18.41 9.56
C ALA A 415 -22.60 -18.99 10.15
N TYR A 416 -23.66 -18.20 10.31
CA TYR A 416 -24.93 -18.67 10.87
C TYR A 416 -25.70 -19.55 9.88
N GLN A 417 -26.03 -20.78 10.28
CA GLN A 417 -26.78 -21.74 9.48
C GLN A 417 -28.25 -21.76 9.90
N ASP A 418 -29.13 -21.15 9.08
CA ASP A 418 -30.59 -21.12 9.34
C ASP A 418 -31.22 -22.51 9.53
N SER A 419 -30.66 -23.55 8.93
CA SER A 419 -31.18 -24.92 9.00
C SER A 419 -30.97 -25.60 10.36
N THR A 420 -29.89 -25.26 11.06
CA THR A 420 -29.51 -25.86 12.35
C THR A 420 -29.71 -24.89 13.51
N GLY A 421 -29.70 -23.57 13.24
CA GLY A 421 -29.67 -22.53 14.26
C GLY A 421 -28.30 -22.39 14.92
N GLU A 422 -27.25 -22.91 14.29
CA GLU A 422 -25.88 -22.93 14.83
C GLU A 422 -24.92 -22.12 13.94
N TYR A 423 -23.77 -21.75 14.49
CA TYR A 423 -22.69 -21.08 13.75
C TYR A 423 -21.63 -22.10 13.31
N ASP A 424 -21.18 -22.00 12.06
CA ASP A 424 -20.09 -22.83 11.51
C ASP A 424 -19.03 -21.96 10.85
N PHE A 425 -17.85 -21.91 11.47
CA PHE A 425 -16.68 -21.17 10.99
C PHE A 425 -15.63 -22.08 10.32
N THR A 426 -15.85 -23.39 10.29
CA THR A 426 -14.92 -24.38 9.73
C THR A 426 -14.51 -24.06 8.28
N PRO A 427 -15.42 -23.60 7.38
CA PRO A 427 -15.06 -23.27 6.01
C PRO A 427 -13.99 -22.16 5.87
N MET A 428 -13.82 -21.29 6.88
CA MET A 428 -12.80 -20.23 6.85
C MET A 428 -11.37 -20.78 6.83
N PHE A 429 -11.17 -22.00 7.35
CA PHE A 429 -9.86 -22.63 7.55
C PHE A 429 -9.60 -23.82 6.61
N ALA A 430 -10.51 -24.09 5.67
CA ALA A 430 -10.49 -25.32 4.87
C ALA A 430 -9.19 -25.51 4.05
N TYR A 431 -8.57 -24.42 3.59
CA TYR A 431 -7.35 -24.46 2.78
C TYR A 431 -6.06 -24.23 3.59
N THR A 432 -6.18 -23.98 4.89
CA THR A 432 -5.03 -23.68 5.76
C THR A 432 -4.77 -24.77 6.79
N LYS A 433 -5.75 -25.64 7.02
CA LYS A 433 -5.67 -26.73 8.00
C LYS A 433 -4.43 -27.61 7.84
N ASP A 434 -4.06 -27.96 6.62
CA ASP A 434 -2.90 -28.83 6.39
C ASP A 434 -1.59 -28.14 6.83
N TYR A 435 -1.41 -26.85 6.51
CA TYR A 435 -0.25 -26.06 6.96
C TYR A 435 -0.18 -25.95 8.49
N LEU A 436 -1.33 -25.72 9.14
CA LEU A 436 -1.40 -25.52 10.58
C LEU A 436 -1.21 -26.82 11.36
N THR A 437 -1.72 -27.93 10.84
CA THR A 437 -1.58 -29.26 11.47
C THR A 437 -0.23 -29.93 11.19
N GLU A 438 0.47 -29.53 10.13
CA GLU A 438 1.84 -29.98 9.85
C GLU A 438 2.86 -29.32 10.79
N ALA A 439 2.60 -28.10 11.26
CA ALA A 439 3.44 -27.43 12.23
C ALA A 439 3.45 -28.16 13.59
N ASP A 440 4.59 -28.16 14.28
CA ASP A 440 4.68 -28.75 15.64
C ASP A 440 3.98 -27.88 16.71
N LEU A 441 3.80 -26.59 16.40
CA LEU A 441 3.03 -25.65 17.19
C LEU A 441 2.49 -24.53 16.30
N ALA A 442 1.17 -24.38 16.21
CA ALA A 442 0.54 -23.27 15.49
C ALA A 442 -0.04 -22.21 16.45
N ILE A 443 0.23 -20.93 16.15
CA ILE A 443 -0.08 -19.79 17.01
C ILE A 443 -0.92 -18.76 16.25
N GLY A 444 -1.95 -18.20 16.89
CA GLY A 444 -2.73 -17.06 16.38
C GLY A 444 -3.01 -16.00 17.45
N ILE A 445 -3.58 -14.86 17.05
CA ILE A 445 -4.04 -13.82 17.96
C ILE A 445 -5.57 -13.84 17.97
N PHE A 446 -6.17 -14.21 19.11
CA PHE A 446 -7.62 -14.24 19.26
C PHE A 446 -8.13 -12.84 19.61
N GLU A 447 -8.33 -12.02 18.58
CA GLU A 447 -8.53 -10.57 18.70
C GLU A 447 -10.00 -10.20 18.97
N GLY A 448 -10.55 -10.66 20.10
CA GLY A 448 -11.89 -10.27 20.53
C GLY A 448 -12.46 -11.20 21.60
N PRO A 449 -13.54 -10.78 22.29
CA PRO A 449 -14.12 -11.57 23.37
C PRO A 449 -15.17 -12.57 22.87
N MET A 450 -15.43 -13.60 23.67
CA MET A 450 -16.59 -14.48 23.62
C MET A 450 -17.39 -14.29 24.91
N ALA A 451 -18.23 -13.26 24.92
CA ALA A 451 -19.01 -12.82 26.07
C ALA A 451 -20.44 -13.38 26.11
N GLY A 452 -20.80 -14.27 25.18
CA GLY A 452 -22.14 -14.89 25.11
C GLY A 452 -23.10 -14.18 24.16
N GLU A 453 -24.18 -14.87 23.80
CA GLU A 453 -25.20 -14.38 22.85
C GLU A 453 -26.05 -13.25 23.48
N GLU A 454 -26.28 -13.30 24.79
CA GLU A 454 -27.13 -12.38 25.53
C GLU A 454 -26.66 -10.92 25.49
N VAL A 455 -25.36 -10.69 25.27
CA VAL A 455 -24.76 -9.35 25.10
C VAL A 455 -24.56 -8.94 23.64
N GLY A 456 -25.03 -9.79 22.70
CA GLY A 456 -24.99 -9.59 21.26
C GLY A 456 -23.60 -9.77 20.63
N TYR A 457 -23.55 -10.45 19.48
CA TYR A 457 -22.31 -10.65 18.72
C TYR A 457 -21.90 -9.42 17.89
N SER A 458 -20.72 -9.45 17.27
CA SER A 458 -20.19 -8.37 16.43
C SER A 458 -21.21 -7.88 15.41
N THR A 459 -21.51 -6.57 15.42
CA THR A 459 -22.48 -5.93 14.51
C THR A 459 -21.90 -4.79 13.68
N SER A 460 -20.58 -4.67 13.62
CA SER A 460 -19.89 -3.64 12.83
C SER A 460 -18.79 -4.25 11.96
N ASN A 461 -18.48 -3.55 10.88
CA ASN A 461 -17.36 -3.80 9.99
C ASN A 461 -16.44 -2.59 9.97
N PHE A 462 -15.23 -2.76 9.43
CA PHE A 462 -14.32 -1.62 9.28
C PHE A 462 -14.87 -0.56 8.34
N GLY A 463 -14.79 0.70 8.76
CA GLY A 463 -15.16 1.84 7.92
C GLY A 463 -16.67 2.10 7.76
N ASP A 464 -17.54 1.37 8.48
CA ASP A 464 -19.00 1.54 8.42
C ASP A 464 -19.54 2.70 9.28
N GLY A 465 -18.67 3.33 10.08
CA GLY A 465 -19.01 4.44 10.98
C GLY A 465 -19.66 4.02 12.30
N ILE A 466 -19.71 2.72 12.59
CA ILE A 466 -20.18 2.14 13.85
C ILE A 466 -18.94 1.84 14.73
N PRO A 467 -18.97 2.17 16.03
CA PRO A 467 -17.90 1.76 16.94
C PRO A 467 -17.68 0.25 16.92
N LEU A 468 -16.43 -0.16 16.71
CA LEU A 468 -16.03 -1.56 16.63
C LEU A 468 -16.00 -2.19 18.04
N TYR A 469 -17.13 -2.75 18.47
CA TYR A 469 -17.25 -3.56 19.68
C TYR A 469 -17.48 -5.02 19.29
N LEU A 470 -16.44 -5.83 19.47
CA LEU A 470 -16.41 -7.22 19.03
C LEU A 470 -17.04 -8.15 20.07
N ASN A 471 -17.64 -9.23 19.58
CA ASN A 471 -18.03 -10.39 20.39
C ASN A 471 -18.34 -11.58 19.50
N TYR A 472 -17.71 -12.72 19.77
CA TYR A 472 -17.72 -13.88 18.89
C TYR A 472 -18.62 -14.99 19.43
N PRO A 473 -19.32 -15.74 18.56
CA PRO A 473 -19.95 -16.99 18.95
C PRO A 473 -18.89 -18.01 19.39
N ASP A 474 -19.19 -18.78 20.45
CA ASP A 474 -18.26 -19.78 21.00
C ASP A 474 -17.79 -20.80 19.95
N ALA A 475 -18.63 -21.08 18.94
CA ALA A 475 -18.30 -21.96 17.80
C ALA A 475 -17.02 -21.54 17.07
N PHE A 476 -16.62 -20.27 17.13
CA PHE A 476 -15.38 -19.81 16.52
C PHE A 476 -14.15 -20.42 17.19
N ALA A 477 -14.12 -20.54 18.53
CA ALA A 477 -13.01 -21.17 19.24
C ALA A 477 -12.85 -22.65 18.85
N TYR A 478 -13.96 -23.37 18.64
CA TYR A 478 -13.94 -24.74 18.13
C TYR A 478 -13.33 -24.80 16.72
N ALA A 479 -13.77 -23.93 15.80
CA ALA A 479 -13.22 -23.89 14.45
C ALA A 479 -11.71 -23.54 14.44
N VAL A 480 -11.28 -22.60 15.30
CA VAL A 480 -9.86 -22.26 15.48
C VAL A 480 -9.08 -23.48 15.97
N LYS A 481 -9.57 -24.20 16.99
CA LYS A 481 -8.91 -25.41 17.49
C LYS A 481 -8.86 -26.51 16.43
N GLU A 482 -9.96 -26.75 15.72
CA GLU A 482 -10.06 -27.78 14.68
C GLU A 482 -9.27 -27.46 13.41
N SER A 483 -8.91 -26.18 13.20
CA SER A 483 -8.02 -25.76 12.12
C SER A 483 -6.58 -26.22 12.32
N GLY A 484 -6.19 -26.60 13.54
CA GLY A 484 -4.82 -26.96 13.89
C GLY A 484 -4.10 -25.90 14.73
N ILE A 485 -4.72 -24.75 15.03
CA ILE A 485 -4.11 -23.76 15.94
C ILE A 485 -4.11 -24.32 17.38
N ASP A 486 -2.94 -24.32 17.99
CA ASP A 486 -2.71 -24.90 19.32
C ASP A 486 -2.77 -23.87 20.44
N LEU A 487 -2.25 -22.68 20.17
CA LEU A 487 -2.07 -21.59 21.12
C LEU A 487 -2.59 -20.26 20.55
N VAL A 488 -3.30 -19.49 21.37
CA VAL A 488 -3.70 -18.12 21.02
C VAL A 488 -3.25 -17.08 22.03
N SER A 489 -2.92 -15.88 21.55
CA SER A 489 -2.79 -14.71 22.42
C SER A 489 -4.12 -14.00 22.55
N THR A 490 -4.49 -13.64 23.78
CA THR A 490 -5.63 -12.77 24.11
C THR A 490 -5.19 -11.37 24.56
N ALA A 491 -3.88 -11.10 24.60
CA ALA A 491 -3.35 -9.75 24.84
C ALA A 491 -3.48 -8.92 23.56
N ASN A 492 -4.61 -8.25 23.40
CA ASN A 492 -4.88 -7.38 22.25
C ASN A 492 -5.77 -6.19 22.66
N ASN A 493 -5.98 -5.28 21.73
CA ASN A 493 -6.80 -4.09 21.95
C ASN A 493 -8.29 -4.41 22.16
N HIS A 494 -8.82 -5.50 21.61
CA HIS A 494 -10.24 -5.87 21.72
C HIS A 494 -10.60 -6.70 22.98
N LEU A 495 -9.62 -7.00 23.85
CA LEU A 495 -9.80 -7.81 25.06
C LEU A 495 -11.02 -7.40 25.92
N LEU A 496 -11.25 -6.09 26.12
CA LEU A 496 -12.30 -5.57 27.00
C LEU A 496 -13.48 -4.92 26.29
N ASP A 497 -13.72 -5.25 25.02
CA ASP A 497 -14.89 -4.76 24.27
C ASP A 497 -16.23 -5.11 24.95
N LYS A 498 -16.25 -6.19 25.74
CA LYS A 498 -17.38 -6.63 26.58
C LYS A 498 -17.06 -6.62 28.08
N GLY A 499 -16.08 -5.81 28.48
CA GLY A 499 -15.65 -5.66 29.87
C GLY A 499 -14.94 -6.89 30.44
N GLU A 500 -14.59 -6.83 31.73
CA GLU A 500 -13.83 -7.89 32.41
C GLU A 500 -14.58 -9.23 32.44
N GLU A 501 -15.89 -9.22 32.67
CA GLU A 501 -16.70 -10.45 32.67
C GLU A 501 -16.64 -11.16 31.30
N GLY A 502 -16.69 -10.40 30.21
CA GLY A 502 -16.50 -10.92 28.85
C GLY A 502 -15.11 -11.51 28.66
N ALA A 503 -14.05 -10.85 29.14
CA ALA A 503 -12.69 -11.40 29.09
C ALA A 503 -12.56 -12.70 29.89
N MET A 504 -13.12 -12.78 31.11
CA MET A 504 -13.09 -14.01 31.93
C MET A 504 -13.82 -15.17 31.25
N ARG A 505 -15.03 -14.90 30.74
CA ARG A 505 -15.80 -15.91 30.00
C ARG A 505 -15.07 -16.39 28.76
N THR A 506 -14.37 -15.50 28.06
CA THR A 506 -13.55 -15.85 26.91
C THR A 506 -12.50 -16.90 27.29
N LEU A 507 -11.79 -16.69 28.40
CA LEU A 507 -10.82 -17.67 28.90
C LEU A 507 -11.48 -19.00 29.26
N ASP A 508 -12.66 -18.98 29.89
CA ASP A 508 -13.40 -20.20 30.24
C ASP A 508 -13.80 -21.01 28.99
N VAL A 509 -14.20 -20.35 27.92
CA VAL A 509 -14.53 -21.02 26.64
C VAL A 509 -13.28 -21.59 25.99
N LEU A 510 -12.17 -20.84 25.96
CA LEU A 510 -10.90 -21.34 25.39
C LEU A 510 -10.42 -22.60 26.14
N ASP A 511 -10.47 -22.59 27.47
CA ASP A 511 -10.15 -23.74 28.31
C ASP A 511 -11.10 -24.92 28.07
N GLN A 512 -12.41 -24.67 27.92
CA GLN A 512 -13.41 -25.70 27.64
C GLN A 512 -13.16 -26.41 26.30
N VAL A 513 -12.74 -25.65 25.27
CA VAL A 513 -12.42 -26.18 23.94
C VAL A 513 -11.05 -26.90 23.93
N GLY A 514 -10.19 -26.62 24.91
CA GLY A 514 -8.81 -27.12 24.93
C GLY A 514 -7.88 -26.35 23.98
N LEU A 515 -8.19 -25.07 23.73
CA LEU A 515 -7.35 -24.14 23.00
C LEU A 515 -6.46 -23.39 24.00
N MET A 516 -5.14 -23.62 23.95
CA MET A 516 -4.23 -22.99 24.91
C MET A 516 -4.25 -21.47 24.71
N HIS A 517 -4.16 -20.70 25.79
CA HIS A 517 -4.16 -19.24 25.70
C HIS A 517 -3.09 -18.59 26.59
N VAL A 518 -2.61 -17.43 26.14
CA VAL A 518 -1.67 -16.58 26.87
C VAL A 518 -2.05 -15.10 26.75
N GLY A 519 -1.60 -14.26 27.68
CA GLY A 519 -1.71 -12.80 27.56
C GLY A 519 -2.84 -12.16 28.35
N SER A 520 -3.83 -12.93 28.80
CA SER A 520 -4.76 -12.50 29.84
C SER A 520 -5.02 -13.58 30.88
N TRP A 521 -5.42 -13.17 32.08
CA TRP A 521 -5.55 -14.05 33.24
C TRP A 521 -6.70 -13.64 34.15
N ARG A 522 -7.26 -14.62 34.87
CA ARG A 522 -8.37 -14.39 35.80
C ARG A 522 -7.91 -13.80 37.13
N ASN A 523 -6.66 -14.04 37.49
CA ASN A 523 -6.08 -13.59 38.76
C ASN A 523 -4.54 -13.60 38.74
N SER A 524 -3.94 -13.02 39.76
CA SER A 524 -2.47 -12.90 39.90
C SER A 524 -1.74 -14.24 39.99
N SER A 525 -2.38 -15.31 40.48
CA SER A 525 -1.75 -16.63 40.55
C SER A 525 -1.57 -17.23 39.16
N GLU A 526 -2.59 -17.10 38.32
CA GLU A 526 -2.57 -17.52 36.92
C GLU A 526 -1.58 -16.68 36.09
N LYS A 527 -1.54 -15.36 36.32
CA LYS A 527 -0.51 -14.49 35.71
C LYS A 527 0.92 -14.85 36.14
N ALA A 528 1.09 -15.36 37.37
CA ALA A 528 2.40 -15.74 37.87
C ALA A 528 2.93 -17.04 37.24
N SER A 529 2.06 -17.93 36.77
CA SER A 529 2.43 -19.12 36.00
C SER A 529 2.70 -18.75 34.55
N VAL A 530 3.96 -18.48 34.21
CA VAL A 530 4.35 -18.24 32.83
C VAL A 530 4.19 -19.55 32.04
N PRO A 531 3.44 -19.55 30.93
CA PRO A 531 3.23 -20.74 30.11
C PRO A 531 4.54 -21.24 29.50
N VAL A 532 4.89 -22.50 29.79
CA VAL A 532 6.03 -23.21 29.17
C VAL A 532 5.49 -24.45 28.48
N ILE A 533 5.62 -24.51 27.16
CA ILE A 533 5.17 -25.64 26.33
C ILE A 533 6.40 -26.40 25.85
N GLU A 534 6.35 -27.73 25.90
CA GLU A 534 7.39 -28.59 25.34
C GLU A 534 6.99 -29.06 23.94
N VAL A 535 7.76 -28.68 22.93
CA VAL A 535 7.52 -29.00 21.52
C VAL A 535 8.71 -29.81 21.01
N ARG A 536 8.51 -31.09 20.70
CA ARG A 536 9.57 -32.03 20.27
C ARG A 536 10.85 -31.97 21.15
N GLY A 537 10.68 -31.84 22.47
CA GLY A 537 11.78 -31.76 23.44
C GLY A 537 12.43 -30.37 23.60
N ILE A 538 11.91 -29.34 22.93
CA ILE A 538 12.29 -27.94 23.13
C ILE A 538 11.27 -27.29 24.07
N ARG A 539 11.74 -26.78 25.21
CA ARG A 539 10.89 -26.06 26.17
C ARG A 539 10.82 -24.58 25.81
N ILE A 540 9.63 -24.08 25.54
CA ILE A 540 9.40 -22.72 25.04
C ILE A 540 8.53 -21.96 26.03
N ALA A 541 9.01 -20.83 26.54
CA ALA A 541 8.22 -19.90 27.35
C ALA A 541 7.58 -18.82 26.47
N PHE A 542 6.34 -18.45 26.79
CA PHE A 542 5.56 -17.46 26.05
C PHE A 542 5.26 -16.23 26.90
N PHE A 543 5.56 -15.06 26.34
CA PHE A 543 5.11 -13.77 26.88
C PHE A 543 4.27 -13.05 25.85
N ALA A 544 3.04 -12.68 26.21
CA ALA A 544 2.18 -11.88 25.36
C ALA A 544 1.92 -10.53 26.01
N TYR A 545 1.98 -9.47 25.20
CA TYR A 545 1.80 -8.09 25.64
C TYR A 545 0.92 -7.34 24.64
N THR A 546 0.16 -6.36 25.11
CA THR A 546 -0.63 -5.46 24.24
C THR A 546 -0.27 -4.01 24.50
N TYR A 547 -0.36 -3.13 23.51
CA TYR A 547 -0.27 -1.68 23.76
C TYR A 547 -1.43 -1.15 24.62
N GLY A 548 -2.53 -1.91 24.75
CA GLY A 548 -3.67 -1.58 25.62
C GLY A 548 -4.93 -2.35 25.28
N SER A 549 -6.08 -1.88 25.77
CA SER A 549 -7.40 -2.30 25.29
C SER A 549 -8.23 -1.08 24.94
N ASN A 550 -8.94 -1.13 23.81
CA ASN A 550 -9.79 -0.06 23.31
C ASN A 550 -10.69 0.46 24.42
N TYR A 551 -10.86 1.78 24.49
CA TYR A 551 -11.65 2.47 25.52
C TYR A 551 -11.07 2.45 26.95
N TYR A 552 -10.00 1.68 27.23
CA TYR A 552 -9.28 1.67 28.51
C TYR A 552 -7.90 2.34 28.39
N LYS A 553 -7.47 3.00 29.46
CA LYS A 553 -6.13 3.61 29.54
C LYS A 553 -5.12 2.61 30.11
N GLY A 554 -3.84 2.76 29.76
CA GLY A 554 -2.77 1.92 30.32
C GLY A 554 -2.75 1.87 31.86
N GLU A 555 -3.08 2.97 32.53
CA GLU A 555 -3.16 3.06 34.00
C GLU A 555 -4.10 2.00 34.61
N TYR A 556 -5.18 1.64 33.92
CA TYR A 556 -6.11 0.60 34.34
C TYR A 556 -5.39 -0.72 34.59
N PHE A 557 -4.55 -1.13 33.64
CA PHE A 557 -3.76 -2.37 33.69
C PHE A 557 -2.54 -2.28 34.60
N LEU A 558 -2.19 -1.09 35.09
CA LEU A 558 -1.04 -0.90 35.99
C LEU A 558 -1.45 -0.70 37.45
N ARG A 559 -2.68 -0.26 37.70
CA ARG A 559 -3.13 0.19 39.03
C ARG A 559 -4.42 -0.47 39.46
N GLU A 560 -5.42 -0.54 38.58
CA GLU A 560 -6.76 -1.02 38.93
C GLU A 560 -6.86 -2.54 38.83
N ASN A 561 -6.43 -3.12 37.71
CA ASN A 561 -6.39 -4.57 37.52
C ASN A 561 -5.10 -5.05 36.84
N PRO A 562 -3.96 -5.05 37.55
CA PRO A 562 -2.68 -5.49 37.01
C PRO A 562 -2.57 -7.00 36.80
N SER A 563 -3.53 -7.79 37.28
CA SER A 563 -3.58 -9.23 37.02
C SER A 563 -4.16 -9.59 35.65
N LEU A 564 -4.91 -8.68 35.02
CA LEU A 564 -5.74 -9.00 33.86
C LEU A 564 -4.96 -9.27 32.58
N THR A 565 -3.99 -8.41 32.26
CA THR A 565 -3.10 -8.55 31.09
C THR A 565 -1.77 -7.84 31.36
N SER A 566 -0.81 -7.95 30.45
CA SER A 566 0.46 -7.22 30.48
C SER A 566 0.50 -6.24 29.31
N ILE A 567 0.91 -5.00 29.59
CA ILE A 567 0.89 -3.93 28.60
C ILE A 567 2.30 -3.50 28.15
N LEU A 568 2.35 -2.88 26.98
CA LEU A 568 3.47 -2.07 26.49
C LEU A 568 3.08 -0.59 26.56
N ALA A 569 4.08 0.29 26.64
CA ALA A 569 3.89 1.74 26.83
C ALA A 569 4.67 2.52 25.77
N ASP A 570 4.13 3.65 25.32
CA ASP A 570 4.84 4.50 24.36
C ASP A 570 6.09 5.09 25.03
N PRO A 571 7.25 5.20 24.35
CA PRO A 571 8.44 5.85 24.93
C PRO A 571 8.20 7.28 25.45
N SER A 572 7.13 7.94 25.01
CA SER A 572 6.69 9.24 25.50
C SER A 572 5.73 9.20 26.69
N ASP A 573 5.19 8.03 27.05
CA ASP A 573 4.30 7.85 28.20
C ASP A 573 5.07 7.94 29.53
N GLU A 574 4.42 8.49 30.56
CA GLU A 574 5.03 8.68 31.88
C GLU A 574 5.38 7.38 32.62
N TYR A 575 4.68 6.29 32.28
CA TYR A 575 4.89 4.97 32.86
C TYR A 575 5.81 4.06 32.01
N PHE A 576 6.44 4.58 30.94
CA PHE A 576 7.30 3.77 30.06
C PHE A 576 8.40 3.01 30.81
N GLU A 577 9.17 3.69 31.66
CA GLU A 577 10.28 3.05 32.39
C GLU A 577 9.77 2.01 33.40
N GLU A 578 8.60 2.23 34.01
CA GLU A 578 7.98 1.24 34.89
C GLU A 578 7.59 -0.02 34.11
N VAL A 579 6.88 0.14 32.99
CA VAL A 579 6.46 -0.97 32.12
C VAL A 579 7.67 -1.72 31.57
N LYS A 580 8.70 -1.00 31.13
CA LYS A 580 9.97 -1.59 30.69
C LYS A 580 10.61 -2.43 31.79
N MET A 581 10.65 -1.94 33.03
CA MET A 581 11.18 -2.71 34.15
C MET A 581 10.33 -3.94 34.47
N MET A 582 9.01 -3.88 34.33
CA MET A 582 8.12 -5.04 34.47
C MET A 582 8.45 -6.12 33.42
N VAL A 583 8.59 -5.74 32.15
CA VAL A 583 9.02 -6.65 31.07
C VAL A 583 10.37 -7.27 31.41
N LEU A 584 11.37 -6.48 31.79
CA LEU A 584 12.69 -7.01 32.13
C LEU A 584 12.66 -7.98 33.33
N ASN A 585 11.79 -7.73 34.32
CA ASN A 585 11.59 -8.62 35.45
C ASN A 585 10.95 -9.96 35.03
N ASP A 586 10.04 -9.96 34.06
CA ASP A 586 9.46 -11.20 33.54
C ASP A 586 10.53 -12.09 32.89
N PHE A 587 11.41 -11.51 32.07
CA PHE A 587 12.56 -12.23 31.51
C PHE A 587 13.53 -12.73 32.60
N GLN A 588 13.75 -11.93 33.64
CA GLN A 588 14.60 -12.34 34.76
C GLN A 588 14.01 -13.54 35.51
N ARG A 589 12.71 -13.51 35.84
CA ARG A 589 12.01 -14.58 36.54
C ARG A 589 12.12 -15.92 35.82
N ILE A 590 12.03 -15.90 34.48
CA ILE A 590 12.15 -17.11 33.67
C ILE A 590 13.56 -17.68 33.64
N ARG A 591 14.58 -16.82 33.63
CA ARG A 591 15.98 -17.25 33.69
C ARG A 591 16.35 -17.83 35.05
N GLU A 592 15.69 -17.39 36.12
CA GLU A 592 15.92 -17.82 37.50
C GLU A 592 15.12 -19.08 37.91
N MET A 593 14.30 -19.63 37.01
CA MET A 593 13.62 -20.91 37.25
C MET A 593 14.64 -22.02 37.50
N GLU A 594 14.29 -23.01 38.32
CA GLU A 594 15.14 -24.20 38.56
C GLU A 594 15.44 -24.95 37.25
N ASN A 595 14.47 -24.96 36.33
CA ASN A 595 14.61 -25.51 34.99
C ASN A 595 14.18 -24.44 33.96
N PRO A 596 15.08 -23.52 33.55
CA PRO A 596 14.77 -22.48 32.57
C PRO A 596 14.35 -23.07 31.21
N PRO A 597 13.50 -22.39 30.42
CA PRO A 597 13.14 -22.81 29.08
C PRO A 597 14.34 -22.71 28.13
N ASP A 598 14.30 -23.48 27.05
CA ASP A 598 15.29 -23.42 25.96
C ASP A 598 15.10 -22.19 25.08
N LYS A 599 13.84 -21.73 24.93
CA LYS A 599 13.44 -20.62 24.09
C LYS A 599 12.45 -19.69 24.78
N ILE A 600 12.56 -18.40 24.47
CA ILE A 600 11.58 -17.39 24.87
C ILE A 600 10.95 -16.78 23.62
N VAL A 601 9.63 -16.95 23.49
CA VAL A 601 8.79 -16.35 22.45
C VAL A 601 8.05 -15.16 23.05
N VAL A 602 8.11 -14.01 22.39
CA VAL A 602 7.35 -12.82 22.74
C VAL A 602 6.29 -12.57 21.67
N ILE A 603 5.05 -12.30 22.08
CA ILE A 603 3.91 -12.02 21.20
C ILE A 603 3.38 -10.62 21.51
N PRO A 604 4.00 -9.55 20.96
CA PRO A 604 3.56 -8.18 21.20
C PRO A 604 2.50 -7.76 20.18
N HIS A 605 1.32 -7.37 20.66
CA HIS A 605 0.28 -6.75 19.85
C HIS A 605 0.53 -5.23 19.82
N MET A 606 1.18 -4.75 18.75
CA MET A 606 1.70 -3.38 18.62
C MET A 606 1.95 -2.93 17.18
N GLY A 607 1.80 -1.63 16.94
CA GLY A 607 2.23 -0.99 15.69
C GLY A 607 1.17 -0.09 15.08
N THR A 608 1.53 0.55 13.98
CA THR A 608 0.59 1.41 13.24
C THR A 608 -0.30 0.55 12.33
N GLN A 609 -1.61 0.58 12.56
CA GLN A 609 -2.57 -0.15 11.72
C GLN A 609 -2.48 0.25 10.24
N PHE A 610 -2.59 -0.77 9.38
CA PHE A 610 -2.54 -0.71 7.92
C PHE A 610 -1.22 -0.13 7.37
N SER A 611 -0.11 -0.43 8.03
CA SER A 611 1.23 -0.04 7.62
C SER A 611 2.09 -1.27 7.33
N HIS A 612 2.64 -1.34 6.12
CA HIS A 612 3.64 -2.35 5.75
C HIS A 612 5.05 -2.03 6.27
N GLU A 613 5.24 -0.88 6.90
CA GLU A 613 6.47 -0.46 7.56
C GLU A 613 6.30 -0.49 9.08
N THR A 614 7.36 -0.87 9.79
CA THR A 614 7.43 -0.77 11.25
C THR A 614 7.56 0.69 11.69
N ASP A 615 7.01 1.01 12.85
CA ASP A 615 7.20 2.32 13.48
C ASP A 615 8.25 2.30 14.60
N LEU A 616 8.58 3.50 15.10
CA LEU A 616 9.57 3.67 16.19
C LEU A 616 9.15 2.96 17.49
N TYR A 617 7.85 2.82 17.73
CA TYR A 617 7.32 2.15 18.91
C TYR A 617 7.64 0.65 18.84
N GLN A 618 7.33 0.01 17.71
CA GLN A 618 7.68 -1.38 17.44
C GLN A 618 9.19 -1.60 17.52
N ASP A 619 9.99 -0.77 16.85
CA ASP A 619 11.44 -0.89 16.87
C ASP A 619 12.04 -0.77 18.27
N THR A 620 11.50 0.13 19.09
CA THR A 620 11.97 0.33 20.47
C THR A 620 11.70 -0.91 21.32
N TRP A 621 10.48 -1.44 21.27
CA TRP A 621 10.12 -2.64 22.04
C TRP A 621 10.83 -3.89 21.53
N ASN A 622 10.94 -4.08 20.21
CA ASN A 622 11.74 -5.14 19.61
C ASN A 622 13.18 -5.12 20.11
N ASN A 623 13.82 -3.95 20.18
CA ASN A 623 15.17 -3.83 20.72
C ASN A 623 15.23 -4.21 22.21
N ILE A 624 14.26 -3.78 23.01
CA ILE A 624 14.17 -4.15 24.44
C ILE A 624 14.03 -5.67 24.60
N PHE A 625 13.16 -6.33 23.83
CA PHE A 625 12.97 -7.77 23.89
C PHE A 625 14.22 -8.55 23.45
N VAL A 626 14.88 -8.11 22.38
CA VAL A 626 16.16 -8.69 21.91
C VAL A 626 17.23 -8.57 23.01
N GLU A 627 17.40 -7.38 23.60
CA GLU A 627 18.36 -7.16 24.69
C GLU A 627 17.99 -7.94 25.97
N ALA A 628 16.70 -8.12 26.24
CA ALA A 628 16.17 -8.95 27.31
C ALA A 628 16.31 -10.46 27.02
N GLY A 629 16.72 -10.83 25.81
CA GLY A 629 17.06 -12.19 25.39
C GLY A 629 15.90 -13.02 24.87
N ALA A 630 14.93 -12.40 24.20
CA ALA A 630 13.98 -13.11 23.35
C ALA A 630 14.70 -13.93 22.28
N ASP A 631 14.16 -15.10 21.92
CA ASP A 631 14.63 -15.90 20.78
C ASP A 631 13.78 -15.61 19.54
N ILE A 632 12.47 -15.47 19.73
CA ILE A 632 11.48 -15.26 18.68
C ILE A 632 10.54 -14.14 19.13
N ILE A 633 10.26 -13.20 18.25
CA ILE A 633 9.24 -12.17 18.44
C ILE A 633 8.19 -12.34 17.35
N LEU A 634 6.94 -12.56 17.73
CA LEU A 634 5.77 -12.76 16.86
C LEU A 634 4.81 -11.58 17.07
N GLY A 635 5.12 -10.45 16.44
CA GLY A 635 4.33 -9.23 16.51
C GLY A 635 3.06 -9.29 15.67
N ASP A 636 2.07 -8.49 16.06
CA ASP A 636 0.80 -8.34 15.34
C ASP A 636 0.14 -6.97 15.58
N HIS A 637 -1.13 -6.76 15.20
CA HIS A 637 -1.94 -5.52 15.28
C HIS A 637 -1.89 -4.63 14.03
N ALA A 638 -0.81 -4.68 13.26
CA ALA A 638 -0.65 -3.79 12.12
C ALA A 638 -1.69 -4.05 11.01
N HIS A 639 -2.43 -5.17 11.04
CA HIS A 639 -3.43 -5.53 10.03
C HIS A 639 -2.89 -5.51 8.59
N ALA A 640 -1.58 -5.67 8.45
CA ALA A 640 -0.82 -5.57 7.22
C ALA A 640 0.46 -6.38 7.39
N VAL A 641 0.87 -7.12 6.36
CA VAL A 641 2.19 -7.78 6.36
C VAL A 641 3.29 -6.76 6.62
N GLN A 642 4.22 -7.10 7.52
CA GLN A 642 5.39 -6.31 7.88
C GLN A 642 6.67 -7.17 7.79
N PRO A 643 7.86 -6.55 7.72
CA PRO A 643 9.10 -7.27 7.47
C PRO A 643 9.43 -8.34 8.51
N ILE A 644 10.06 -9.44 8.05
CA ILE A 644 10.74 -10.40 8.92
C ILE A 644 12.20 -9.95 9.07
N GLU A 645 12.70 -9.94 10.31
CA GLU A 645 14.06 -9.49 10.61
C GLU A 645 14.83 -10.53 11.41
N PHE A 646 16.13 -10.62 11.11
CA PHE A 646 17.10 -11.35 11.91
C PHE A 646 18.03 -10.38 12.62
N ARG A 647 17.94 -10.30 13.95
CA ARG A 647 18.80 -9.43 14.77
C ARG A 647 19.79 -10.27 15.55
N ARG A 648 21.07 -9.87 15.52
CA ARG A 648 22.13 -10.48 16.33
C ARG A 648 22.44 -9.57 17.53
N ALA A 649 22.39 -10.13 18.72
CA ALA A 649 22.77 -9.46 19.96
C ALA A 649 23.85 -10.26 20.68
N THR A 650 24.82 -9.58 21.27
CA THR A 650 25.81 -10.21 22.14
C THR A 650 25.31 -10.19 23.57
N ASP A 651 25.17 -11.35 24.20
CA ASP A 651 24.79 -11.43 25.60
C ASP A 651 25.92 -10.92 26.53
N LYS A 652 25.61 -10.78 27.82
CA LYS A 652 26.59 -10.33 28.84
C LYS A 652 27.78 -11.28 29.00
N ALA A 653 27.70 -12.51 28.49
CA ALA A 653 28.76 -13.50 28.50
C ALA A 653 29.61 -13.48 27.20
N GLY A 654 29.32 -12.58 26.27
CA GLY A 654 30.04 -12.45 25.00
C GLY A 654 29.57 -13.42 23.91
N LYS A 655 28.49 -14.20 24.14
CA LYS A 655 27.93 -15.12 23.16
C LYS A 655 26.97 -14.37 22.25
N GLU A 656 27.14 -14.54 20.95
CA GLU A 656 26.19 -14.01 19.96
C GLU A 656 24.93 -14.86 19.93
N LYS A 657 23.77 -14.20 20.03
CA LYS A 657 22.43 -14.78 19.96
C LYS A 657 21.70 -14.18 18.76
N LEU A 658 21.12 -15.05 17.94
CA LEU A 658 20.24 -14.69 16.84
C LEU A 658 18.79 -14.65 17.34
N THR A 659 18.07 -13.58 17.01
CA THR A 659 16.64 -13.42 17.25
C THR A 659 15.94 -13.24 15.91
N VAL A 660 14.85 -13.98 15.70
CA VAL A 660 13.95 -13.76 14.55
C VAL A 660 12.75 -12.94 15.01
N ILE A 661 12.38 -11.94 14.21
CA ILE A 661 11.30 -11.01 14.49
C ILE A 661 10.36 -11.06 13.30
N VAL A 662 9.13 -11.52 13.53
CA VAL A 662 8.02 -11.41 12.60
C VAL A 662 7.20 -10.22 13.08
N ASN A 663 7.24 -9.08 12.39
CA ASN A 663 6.61 -7.86 12.91
C ASN A 663 5.07 -7.89 12.83
N CYS A 664 4.52 -8.43 11.74
CA CYS A 664 3.09 -8.73 11.58
C CYS A 664 2.92 -9.59 10.30
N PRO A 665 2.25 -10.75 10.35
CA PRO A 665 1.94 -11.57 9.18
C PRO A 665 0.67 -11.10 8.44
N GLY A 666 0.03 -10.03 8.91
CA GLY A 666 -1.24 -9.52 8.40
C GLY A 666 -2.44 -10.17 9.07
N ASN A 667 -3.61 -10.07 8.43
CA ASN A 667 -4.86 -10.54 9.00
C ASN A 667 -5.29 -11.89 8.43
N PHE A 668 -5.34 -12.92 9.25
CA PHE A 668 -5.68 -14.26 8.79
C PHE A 668 -7.18 -14.46 8.63
N ALA A 669 -7.95 -14.40 9.73
CA ALA A 669 -9.40 -14.48 9.68
C ALA A 669 -9.96 -13.05 9.79
N ASN A 670 -10.37 -12.44 8.68
CA ASN A 670 -10.84 -11.05 8.64
C ASN A 670 -11.72 -10.72 7.42
N SER A 671 -12.26 -9.50 7.37
CA SER A 671 -12.97 -8.94 6.21
C SER A 671 -12.44 -7.58 5.71
N TYR A 672 -11.27 -7.15 6.19
CA TYR A 672 -10.58 -5.94 5.70
C TYR A 672 -10.09 -6.17 4.27
N THR A 673 -10.55 -5.34 3.34
CA THR A 673 -10.05 -5.34 1.94
C THR A 673 -9.39 -4.03 1.57
N GLU A 674 -9.72 -2.95 2.28
CA GLU A 674 -9.07 -1.67 2.12
C GLU A 674 -7.63 -1.71 2.65
N LYS A 675 -6.78 -0.84 2.09
CA LYS A 675 -5.38 -0.66 2.51
C LYS A 675 -4.54 -1.95 2.52
N ASN A 676 -4.87 -2.91 1.65
CA ASN A 676 -4.24 -4.23 1.57
C ASN A 676 -4.44 -5.13 2.80
N GLY A 677 -5.53 -4.97 3.56
CA GLY A 677 -5.86 -5.87 4.67
C GLY A 677 -6.16 -7.32 4.26
N ASP A 678 -6.33 -7.56 2.95
CA ASP A 678 -6.50 -8.86 2.31
C ASP A 678 -5.16 -9.57 1.96
N ALA A 679 -4.03 -8.89 2.17
CA ALA A 679 -2.69 -9.47 2.06
C ALA A 679 -2.24 -10.00 3.42
N THR A 680 -2.03 -11.31 3.51
CA THR A 680 -1.58 -12.00 4.73
C THR A 680 -0.62 -13.13 4.39
N ALA A 681 -0.07 -13.79 5.41
CA ALA A 681 0.77 -14.95 5.28
C ALA A 681 0.66 -15.86 6.51
N ILE A 682 0.94 -17.15 6.33
CA ILE A 682 1.40 -17.99 7.44
C ILE A 682 2.91 -17.86 7.49
N VAL A 683 3.46 -17.57 8.67
CA VAL A 683 4.91 -17.53 8.88
C VAL A 683 5.33 -18.70 9.74
N GLU A 684 6.27 -19.49 9.26
CA GLU A 684 6.80 -20.68 9.92
C GLU A 684 8.23 -20.40 10.40
N ILE A 685 8.53 -20.61 11.67
CA ILE A 685 9.90 -20.53 12.20
C ILE A 685 10.48 -21.93 12.32
N PHE A 686 11.60 -22.18 11.64
CA PHE A 686 12.27 -23.47 11.63
C PHE A 686 13.41 -23.49 12.65
N LEU A 687 13.37 -24.45 13.57
CA LEU A 687 14.39 -24.66 14.61
C LEU A 687 15.09 -26.00 14.42
N ASP A 688 16.41 -26.02 14.60
CA ASP A 688 17.16 -27.28 14.64
C ASP A 688 16.76 -28.10 15.89
N PRO A 689 16.40 -29.39 15.75
CA PRO A 689 15.90 -30.19 16.87
C PRO A 689 16.99 -30.56 17.90
N ILE A 690 18.27 -30.47 17.53
CA ILE A 690 19.40 -30.89 18.36
C ILE A 690 20.01 -29.70 19.09
N ASP A 691 20.43 -28.67 18.36
CA ASP A 691 21.10 -27.49 18.92
C ASP A 691 20.14 -26.33 19.22
N LYS A 692 18.88 -26.47 18.81
CA LYS A 692 17.77 -25.55 19.08
C LYS A 692 17.99 -24.18 18.44
N LYS A 693 18.85 -24.03 17.43
CA LYS A 693 19.05 -22.74 16.76
C LYS A 693 17.96 -22.47 15.73
N ILE A 694 17.73 -21.19 15.46
CA ILE A 694 16.87 -20.75 14.35
C ILE A 694 17.62 -21.00 13.04
N ILE A 695 16.98 -21.75 12.14
CA ILE A 695 17.49 -22.06 10.80
C ILE A 695 17.07 -20.93 9.85
N CYS A 696 15.76 -20.71 9.70
CA CYS A 696 15.17 -19.70 8.81
C CYS A 696 13.71 -19.40 9.19
N ALA A 697 13.07 -18.51 8.43
CA ALA A 697 11.62 -18.33 8.44
C ALA A 697 11.03 -18.76 7.08
N GLY A 698 9.98 -19.57 7.08
CA GLY A 698 9.13 -19.85 5.94
C GLY A 698 7.97 -18.87 5.86
N VAL A 699 7.59 -18.47 4.65
CA VAL A 699 6.45 -17.60 4.37
C VAL A 699 5.55 -18.30 3.36
N VAL A 700 4.29 -18.51 3.73
CA VAL A 700 3.23 -18.96 2.82
C VAL A 700 2.36 -17.75 2.48
N PRO A 701 2.51 -17.14 1.28
CA PRO A 701 1.72 -15.98 0.91
C PRO A 701 0.24 -16.35 0.76
N MET A 702 -0.62 -15.50 1.30
CA MET A 702 -2.05 -15.75 1.37
C MET A 702 -2.86 -14.54 0.90
N TYR A 703 -3.99 -14.86 0.27
CA TYR A 703 -5.01 -13.90 -0.11
C TYR A 703 -6.28 -14.16 0.71
N THR A 704 -6.72 -13.18 1.48
CA THR A 704 -8.01 -13.26 2.18
C THR A 704 -9.13 -12.92 1.22
N GLN A 705 -9.81 -13.95 0.74
CA GLN A 705 -10.93 -13.81 -0.18
C GLN A 705 -12.17 -13.27 0.56
N CYS A 706 -12.77 -12.21 0.02
CA CYS A 706 -14.03 -11.62 0.49
C CYS A 706 -15.03 -11.55 -0.69
N PRO A 707 -15.62 -12.68 -1.10
CA PRO A 707 -16.50 -12.71 -2.24
C PRO A 707 -17.88 -12.11 -1.88
N ILE A 708 -18.60 -11.64 -2.89
CA ILE A 708 -19.93 -11.01 -2.74
C ILE A 708 -20.95 -11.96 -2.07
N ASN A 709 -20.74 -13.28 -2.14
CA ASN A 709 -21.59 -14.31 -1.52
C ASN A 709 -21.20 -14.68 -0.08
N GLY A 710 -20.16 -14.06 0.51
CA GLY A 710 -19.95 -14.07 1.95
C GLY A 710 -19.04 -15.16 2.55
N ASN A 711 -18.38 -15.99 1.75
CA ASN A 711 -17.40 -16.97 2.25
C ASN A 711 -16.01 -16.34 2.42
N TYR A 712 -15.71 -15.90 3.65
CA TYR A 712 -14.39 -15.36 4.02
C TYR A 712 -13.37 -16.47 4.22
N ARG A 713 -12.32 -16.50 3.41
CA ARG A 713 -11.31 -17.57 3.43
C ARG A 713 -9.92 -16.99 3.25
N ALA A 714 -8.99 -17.33 4.14
CA ALA A 714 -7.58 -17.15 3.85
C ALA A 714 -7.15 -18.26 2.88
N LEU A 715 -6.75 -17.90 1.67
CA LEU A 715 -6.38 -18.84 0.62
C LEU A 715 -4.88 -18.78 0.35
N PRO A 716 -4.15 -19.91 0.43
CA PRO A 716 -2.77 -19.98 -0.02
C PRO A 716 -2.71 -19.65 -1.51
N ILE A 717 -1.85 -18.71 -1.89
CA ILE A 717 -1.77 -18.26 -3.29
C ILE A 717 -1.25 -19.41 -4.18
N TYR A 718 -0.36 -20.25 -3.65
CA TYR A 718 0.09 -21.45 -4.35
C TYR A 718 -1.09 -22.37 -4.75
N SER A 719 -2.06 -22.57 -3.86
CA SER A 719 -3.26 -23.36 -4.16
C SER A 719 -4.14 -22.70 -5.21
N ILE A 720 -4.30 -21.37 -5.17
CA ILE A 720 -5.06 -20.62 -6.20
C ILE A 720 -4.48 -20.86 -7.61
N VAL A 721 -3.16 -20.95 -7.73
CA VAL A 721 -2.47 -21.13 -9.01
C VAL A 721 -2.51 -22.58 -9.50
N ASN A 722 -2.44 -23.55 -8.59
CA ASN A 722 -2.22 -24.96 -8.93
C ASN A 722 -3.44 -25.87 -8.78
N ASP A 723 -4.47 -25.48 -8.01
CA ASP A 723 -5.73 -26.22 -7.89
C ASP A 723 -6.76 -25.71 -8.91
N HIS A 724 -7.09 -26.54 -9.90
CA HIS A 724 -8.04 -26.21 -10.95
C HIS A 724 -9.47 -25.96 -10.45
N VAL A 725 -9.88 -26.58 -9.34
CA VAL A 725 -11.20 -26.36 -8.74
C VAL A 725 -11.23 -24.99 -8.11
N LEU A 726 -10.25 -24.67 -7.26
CA LEU A 726 -10.15 -23.37 -6.61
C LEU A 726 -9.97 -22.25 -7.64
N GLN A 727 -9.13 -22.45 -8.66
CA GLN A 727 -8.95 -21.50 -9.75
C GLN A 727 -10.26 -21.19 -10.49
N GLY A 728 -11.18 -22.16 -10.57
CA GLY A 728 -12.52 -21.97 -11.13
C GLY A 728 -13.46 -21.14 -10.24
N GLU A 729 -13.17 -21.02 -8.94
CA GLU A 729 -13.90 -20.17 -7.99
C GLU A 729 -13.37 -18.72 -7.93
N ILE A 730 -12.15 -18.49 -8.44
CA ILE A 730 -11.50 -17.17 -8.44
C ILE A 730 -11.86 -16.41 -9.71
N SER A 731 -12.49 -15.24 -9.56
CA SER A 731 -12.77 -14.36 -10.69
C SER A 731 -11.48 -13.77 -11.26
N ARG A 732 -11.51 -13.31 -12.52
CA ARG A 732 -10.37 -12.62 -13.12
C ARG A 732 -9.91 -11.39 -12.31
N TYR A 733 -10.85 -10.66 -11.72
CA TYR A 733 -10.54 -9.49 -10.89
C TYR A 733 -9.82 -9.89 -9.59
N GLU A 734 -10.27 -10.96 -8.95
CA GLU A 734 -9.59 -11.52 -7.77
C GLU A 734 -8.21 -12.06 -8.15
N PHE A 735 -8.05 -12.70 -9.31
CA PHE A 735 -6.74 -13.17 -9.76
C PHE A 735 -5.74 -12.00 -9.99
N GLU A 736 -6.18 -10.91 -10.62
CA GLU A 736 -5.38 -9.69 -10.76
C GLU A 736 -5.01 -9.09 -9.39
N ARG A 737 -5.87 -9.23 -8.38
CA ARG A 737 -5.56 -8.85 -6.99
C ARG A 737 -4.56 -9.80 -6.35
N VAL A 738 -4.71 -11.11 -6.53
CA VAL A 738 -3.78 -12.14 -6.05
C VAL A 738 -2.36 -11.86 -6.55
N GLU A 739 -2.18 -11.49 -7.81
CA GLU A 739 -0.87 -11.10 -8.36
C GLU A 739 -0.24 -9.91 -7.61
N GLN A 740 -1.05 -8.91 -7.22
CA GLN A 740 -0.59 -7.78 -6.41
C GLN A 740 -0.26 -8.18 -4.98
N VAL A 741 -1.04 -9.11 -4.41
CA VAL A 741 -0.81 -9.62 -3.05
C VAL A 741 0.50 -10.38 -2.99
N VAL A 742 0.83 -11.24 -3.97
CA VAL A 742 2.15 -11.90 -4.05
C VAL A 742 3.26 -10.87 -3.94
N ASN A 743 3.22 -9.86 -4.81
CA ASN A 743 4.24 -8.82 -4.82
C ASN A 743 4.34 -8.09 -3.48
N THR A 744 3.19 -7.77 -2.86
CA THR A 744 3.14 -7.07 -1.56
C THR A 744 3.76 -7.91 -0.45
N VAL A 745 3.31 -9.17 -0.31
CA VAL A 745 3.76 -10.08 0.74
C VAL A 745 5.25 -10.36 0.60
N THR A 746 5.73 -10.73 -0.58
CA THR A 746 7.13 -11.12 -0.75
C THR A 746 8.07 -9.92 -0.68
N SER A 747 7.69 -8.76 -1.24
CA SER A 747 8.52 -7.55 -1.14
C SER A 747 8.71 -7.10 0.30
N VAL A 748 7.66 -7.18 1.10
CA VAL A 748 7.69 -6.73 2.49
C VAL A 748 8.36 -7.76 3.39
N MET A 749 7.94 -9.02 3.33
CA MET A 749 8.38 -10.05 4.29
C MET A 749 9.72 -10.67 3.91
N LEU A 750 9.99 -10.89 2.62
CA LEU A 750 11.24 -11.49 2.13
C LEU A 750 12.27 -10.44 1.71
N GLY A 751 11.88 -9.16 1.62
CA GLY A 751 12.72 -8.08 1.11
C GLY A 751 12.94 -8.14 -0.40
N THR A 752 12.17 -8.97 -1.14
CA THR A 752 12.31 -9.11 -2.58
C THR A 752 10.97 -9.35 -3.29
N PRO A 753 10.64 -8.57 -4.34
CA PRO A 753 9.42 -8.77 -5.10
C PRO A 753 9.50 -10.07 -5.91
N LEU A 754 8.47 -10.91 -5.78
CA LEU A 754 8.28 -12.08 -6.63
C LEU A 754 7.03 -11.89 -7.48
N THR A 755 6.98 -12.59 -8.60
CA THR A 755 5.82 -12.67 -9.50
C THR A 755 5.04 -13.96 -9.26
N ILE A 756 3.80 -14.00 -9.75
CA ILE A 756 2.90 -15.15 -9.58
C ILE A 756 3.47 -16.44 -10.19
N ASP A 757 4.29 -16.36 -11.24
CA ASP A 757 4.96 -17.51 -11.86
C ASP A 757 6.15 -18.04 -11.06
N GLN A 758 6.62 -17.28 -10.07
CA GLN A 758 7.67 -17.68 -9.12
C GLN A 758 7.09 -18.21 -7.80
N ILE A 759 5.76 -18.29 -7.66
CA ILE A 759 5.12 -18.71 -6.42
C ILE A 759 5.51 -20.14 -6.09
N GLN A 760 5.93 -20.35 -4.84
CA GLN A 760 6.20 -21.65 -4.27
C GLN A 760 5.20 -21.89 -3.14
N GLU A 761 5.07 -23.14 -2.71
CA GLU A 761 4.19 -23.47 -1.59
C GLU A 761 4.62 -22.74 -0.32
N ARG A 762 5.95 -22.67 -0.11
CA ARG A 762 6.62 -21.97 0.99
C ARG A 762 7.85 -21.24 0.46
N HIS A 763 8.07 -20.02 0.92
CA HIS A 763 9.27 -19.25 0.60
C HIS A 763 10.19 -19.14 1.82
N TYR A 764 11.47 -19.49 1.67
CA TYR A 764 12.40 -19.53 2.79
C TYR A 764 13.30 -18.28 2.85
N LEU A 765 13.25 -17.59 3.99
CA LEU A 765 14.10 -16.46 4.34
C LEU A 765 15.11 -16.90 5.39
N PHE A 766 16.35 -17.11 4.96
CA PHE A 766 17.49 -17.37 5.85
C PHE A 766 18.05 -16.05 6.40
N PRO A 767 18.88 -16.08 7.45
CA PRO A 767 19.56 -14.89 7.97
C PRO A 767 20.39 -14.14 6.91
N GLU A 768 20.85 -14.85 5.87
CA GLU A 768 21.61 -14.32 4.74
C GLU A 768 20.73 -13.72 3.64
N GLY A 769 19.43 -14.06 3.59
CA GLY A 769 18.48 -13.58 2.60
C GLY A 769 17.51 -14.65 2.08
N TYR A 770 16.68 -14.27 1.11
CA TYR A 770 15.72 -15.17 0.48
C TYR A 770 16.44 -16.22 -0.39
N VAL A 771 16.01 -17.47 -0.24
CA VAL A 771 16.51 -18.63 -0.99
C VAL A 771 15.33 -19.32 -1.65
N ARG A 772 15.39 -19.50 -2.97
CA ARG A 772 14.34 -20.21 -3.71
C ARG A 772 14.52 -21.72 -3.65
N GLN A 773 13.43 -22.46 -3.71
CA GLN A 773 13.48 -23.91 -3.87
C GLN A 773 13.88 -24.32 -5.29
N GLU A 774 14.25 -25.59 -5.45
CA GLU A 774 14.43 -26.21 -6.77
C GLU A 774 13.12 -26.24 -7.56
N VAL A 775 13.23 -26.26 -8.88
CA VAL A 775 12.07 -26.35 -9.79
C VAL A 775 11.59 -27.79 -9.91
N CYS A 776 10.31 -27.98 -10.13
CA CYS A 776 9.76 -29.30 -10.43
C CYS A 776 10.33 -29.86 -11.74
N PRO A 777 10.62 -31.18 -11.81
CA PRO A 777 11.07 -31.81 -13.03
C PRO A 777 9.98 -31.84 -14.10
N ILE A 778 10.39 -31.72 -15.37
CA ILE A 778 9.48 -31.98 -16.49
C ILE A 778 9.06 -33.45 -16.52
N LYS A 779 7.85 -33.72 -17.01
CA LYS A 779 7.36 -35.08 -17.13
C LYS A 779 8.01 -35.80 -18.32
N ILE A 780 8.95 -36.69 -18.04
CA ILE A 780 9.65 -37.49 -19.06
C ILE A 780 8.73 -38.57 -19.66
N THR A 781 8.42 -38.44 -20.96
CA THR A 781 7.67 -39.45 -21.74
C THR A 781 8.58 -40.57 -22.27
N GLU A 782 8.00 -41.65 -22.78
CA GLU A 782 8.77 -42.75 -23.39
C GLU A 782 9.55 -42.28 -24.64
N ASP A 783 8.93 -41.46 -25.48
CA ASP A 783 9.59 -40.85 -26.63
C ASP A 783 10.79 -39.97 -26.22
N MET A 784 10.64 -39.20 -25.14
CA MET A 784 11.73 -38.36 -24.61
C MET A 784 12.93 -39.20 -24.15
N ARG A 785 12.71 -40.40 -23.61
CA ARG A 785 13.79 -41.31 -23.17
C ARG A 785 14.64 -41.84 -24.32
N ASN A 786 14.07 -41.87 -25.53
CA ASN A 786 14.77 -42.33 -26.73
C ASN A 786 15.58 -41.23 -27.42
N THR A 787 15.53 -39.99 -26.91
CA THR A 787 16.23 -38.86 -27.52
C THR A 787 17.73 -38.86 -27.18
N VAL A 788 18.54 -38.30 -28.09
CA VAL A 788 20.01 -38.31 -27.93
C VAL A 788 20.43 -37.49 -26.70
N LEU A 789 19.78 -36.35 -26.44
CA LEU A 789 20.10 -35.53 -25.28
C LEU A 789 19.77 -36.25 -23.97
N PHE A 790 18.66 -36.98 -23.90
CA PHE A 790 18.31 -37.77 -22.72
C PHE A 790 19.39 -38.81 -22.41
N GLY A 791 19.86 -39.53 -23.44
CA GLY A 791 20.97 -40.49 -23.30
C GLY A 791 22.26 -39.84 -22.79
N LEU A 792 22.65 -38.70 -23.38
CA LEU A 792 23.85 -37.97 -22.96
C LEU A 792 23.77 -37.48 -21.51
N LEU A 793 22.61 -36.94 -21.09
CA LEU A 793 22.40 -36.49 -19.70
C LEU A 793 22.38 -37.67 -18.72
N SER A 794 21.81 -38.82 -19.12
CA SER A 794 21.78 -40.04 -18.29
C SER A 794 23.16 -40.66 -18.08
N GLU A 795 24.06 -40.55 -19.06
CA GLU A 795 25.41 -41.10 -18.99
C GLU A 795 26.44 -40.16 -18.35
N ALA A 796 26.18 -38.85 -18.39
CA ALA A 796 27.09 -37.84 -17.87
C ALA A 796 27.09 -37.83 -16.33
N LYS A 797 28.28 -37.69 -15.73
CA LYS A 797 28.42 -37.40 -14.30
C LYS A 797 28.22 -35.92 -13.99
N SER A 798 28.60 -35.06 -14.93
CA SER A 798 28.50 -33.62 -14.76
C SER A 798 28.21 -32.90 -16.07
N VAL A 799 27.38 -31.86 -15.98
CA VAL A 799 26.99 -31.01 -17.11
C VAL A 799 27.21 -29.54 -16.75
N CYS A 800 27.68 -28.74 -17.71
CA CYS A 800 27.76 -27.29 -17.58
C CYS A 800 26.87 -26.62 -18.64
N PHE A 801 25.84 -25.89 -18.20
CA PHE A 801 25.03 -25.06 -19.07
C PHE A 801 25.71 -23.71 -19.25
N VAL A 802 25.98 -23.37 -20.51
CA VAL A 802 26.69 -22.16 -20.91
C VAL A 802 25.78 -21.33 -21.81
N GLY A 803 25.59 -20.05 -21.51
CA GLY A 803 24.72 -19.23 -22.34
C GLY A 803 24.56 -17.78 -21.90
N ASP A 804 23.45 -17.20 -22.35
CA ASP A 804 23.07 -15.82 -22.09
C ASP A 804 22.00 -15.69 -20.97
N SER A 805 21.22 -14.61 -21.00
CA SER A 805 20.18 -14.30 -20.01
C SER A 805 19.11 -15.38 -19.86
N LEU A 806 18.80 -16.17 -20.90
CA LEU A 806 17.82 -17.25 -20.81
C LEU A 806 18.36 -18.45 -20.01
N THR A 807 19.68 -18.66 -20.09
CA THR A 807 20.36 -19.71 -19.31
C THR A 807 20.63 -19.23 -17.90
N GLU A 808 20.93 -17.95 -17.70
CA GLU A 808 21.15 -17.38 -16.37
C GLU A 808 19.85 -17.21 -15.57
N GLY A 809 18.75 -16.88 -16.25
CA GLY A 809 17.46 -16.54 -15.65
C GLY A 809 17.37 -15.08 -15.20
N THR A 810 18.05 -14.14 -15.86
CA THR A 810 18.20 -12.77 -15.31
C THR A 810 16.87 -12.07 -15.07
N LYS A 811 15.88 -12.28 -15.95
CA LYS A 811 14.57 -11.62 -15.85
C LYS A 811 13.55 -12.30 -14.96
N ASN A 812 13.81 -13.53 -14.51
CA ASN A 812 12.83 -14.35 -13.82
C ASN A 812 13.29 -14.81 -12.43
N GLY A 813 14.29 -14.15 -11.83
CA GLY A 813 14.79 -14.49 -10.49
C GLY A 813 15.90 -15.54 -10.47
N GLY A 814 16.49 -15.84 -11.62
CA GLY A 814 17.57 -16.81 -11.76
C GLY A 814 17.12 -18.23 -12.12
N TYR A 815 15.93 -18.39 -12.71
CA TYR A 815 15.40 -19.66 -13.17
C TYR A 815 15.79 -19.90 -14.63
N GLY A 816 16.84 -20.70 -14.84
CA GLY A 816 17.31 -21.05 -16.17
C GLY A 816 16.35 -22.00 -16.90
N TRP A 817 16.26 -21.87 -18.24
CA TRP A 817 15.38 -22.71 -19.06
C TRP A 817 15.62 -24.22 -18.91
N TYR A 818 16.82 -24.62 -18.50
CA TYR A 818 17.25 -26.02 -18.40
C TYR A 818 16.96 -26.66 -17.04
N GLU A 819 16.62 -25.87 -16.01
CA GLU A 819 16.48 -26.39 -14.65
C GLU A 819 15.40 -27.48 -14.55
N PRO A 820 14.20 -27.34 -15.16
CA PRO A 820 13.20 -28.40 -15.14
C PRO A 820 13.64 -29.69 -15.84
N LEU A 821 14.51 -29.58 -16.86
CA LEU A 821 15.09 -30.72 -17.56
C LEU A 821 16.07 -31.49 -16.65
N VAL A 822 16.99 -30.79 -15.99
CA VAL A 822 18.01 -31.45 -15.15
C VAL A 822 17.47 -31.93 -13.81
N ALA A 823 16.39 -31.33 -13.30
CA ALA A 823 15.68 -31.83 -12.12
C ALA A 823 15.16 -33.27 -12.32
N ALA A 824 15.01 -33.73 -13.57
CA ALA A 824 14.68 -35.14 -13.88
C ALA A 824 15.88 -36.11 -13.71
N PHE A 825 17.08 -35.60 -13.40
CA PHE A 825 18.34 -36.35 -13.25
C PHE A 825 19.03 -35.99 -11.92
N PRO A 826 18.53 -36.47 -10.77
CA PRO A 826 19.00 -36.04 -9.45
C PRO A 826 20.48 -36.39 -9.15
N ASP A 827 21.03 -37.41 -9.82
CA ASP A 827 22.43 -37.82 -9.65
C ASP A 827 23.42 -37.00 -10.52
N LEU A 828 22.92 -36.14 -11.39
CA LEU A 828 23.73 -35.35 -12.33
C LEU A 828 24.25 -34.09 -11.64
N ILE A 829 25.57 -33.89 -11.64
CA ILE A 829 26.17 -32.65 -11.12
C ILE A 829 25.99 -31.54 -12.15
N VAL A 830 25.20 -30.52 -11.81
CA VAL A 830 24.87 -29.41 -12.72
C VAL A 830 25.67 -28.17 -12.37
N TYR A 831 26.31 -27.58 -13.38
CA TYR A 831 26.97 -26.29 -13.30
C TYR A 831 26.30 -25.28 -14.25
N LYS A 832 26.30 -24.00 -13.86
CA LYS A 832 25.80 -22.87 -14.66
C LYS A 832 26.92 -21.88 -14.90
N GLN A 833 27.14 -21.48 -16.16
CA GLN A 833 28.09 -20.45 -16.57
C GLN A 833 27.45 -19.58 -17.65
N ALA A 834 26.63 -18.62 -17.23
CA ALA A 834 25.83 -17.79 -18.12
C ALA A 834 25.88 -16.33 -17.69
N TRP A 835 25.64 -15.42 -18.64
CA TRP A 835 25.75 -13.98 -18.43
C TRP A 835 24.62 -13.22 -19.14
N GLY A 836 23.95 -12.33 -18.42
CA GLY A 836 22.93 -11.44 -18.92
C GLY A 836 23.44 -10.59 -20.08
N GLY A 837 22.72 -10.61 -21.20
CA GLY A 837 23.16 -9.95 -22.44
C GLY A 837 24.42 -10.54 -23.07
N GLY A 838 24.86 -11.72 -22.64
CA GLY A 838 26.03 -12.41 -23.17
C GLY A 838 25.93 -12.66 -24.68
N THR A 839 27.06 -12.53 -25.37
CA THR A 839 27.26 -12.86 -26.78
C THR A 839 28.30 -13.96 -26.92
N THR A 840 28.55 -14.42 -28.15
CA THR A 840 29.66 -15.36 -28.39
C THR A 840 31.02 -14.85 -27.89
N ARG A 841 31.27 -13.53 -27.98
CA ARG A 841 32.50 -12.91 -27.48
C ARG A 841 32.60 -12.97 -25.96
N THR A 842 31.49 -12.74 -25.26
CA THR A 842 31.41 -12.87 -23.79
C THR A 842 31.87 -14.24 -23.32
N LEU A 843 31.48 -15.31 -24.02
CA LEU A 843 31.89 -16.68 -23.66
C LEU A 843 33.40 -16.91 -23.86
N ILE A 844 34.00 -16.34 -24.91
CA ILE A 844 35.45 -16.43 -25.17
C ILE A 844 36.26 -15.69 -24.10
N ASP A 845 35.75 -14.55 -23.64
CA ASP A 845 36.41 -13.74 -22.60
C ASP A 845 36.33 -14.43 -21.24
N ASN A 846 35.27 -15.22 -21.00
CA ASN A 846 35.01 -15.93 -19.74
C ASN A 846 35.35 -17.43 -19.78
N THR A 847 36.11 -17.90 -20.78
CA THR A 847 36.38 -19.35 -20.94
C THR A 847 37.06 -19.99 -19.72
N LYS A 848 37.88 -19.23 -18.98
CA LYS A 848 38.51 -19.72 -17.74
C LYS A 848 37.47 -20.10 -16.68
N THR A 849 36.40 -19.31 -16.55
CA THR A 849 35.31 -19.57 -15.62
C THR A 849 34.49 -20.77 -16.07
N ILE A 850 34.24 -20.90 -17.38
CA ILE A 850 33.58 -22.06 -17.98
C ILE A 850 34.35 -23.36 -17.69
N LEU A 851 35.68 -23.30 -17.77
CA LEU A 851 36.57 -24.44 -17.51
C LEU A 851 36.71 -24.81 -16.04
N ALA A 852 36.45 -23.89 -15.11
CA ALA A 852 36.70 -24.10 -13.68
C ALA A 852 35.97 -25.33 -13.11
N ASN A 853 34.81 -25.68 -13.68
CA ASN A 853 33.99 -26.80 -13.20
C ASN A 853 34.35 -28.16 -13.82
N ASN A 854 35.21 -28.19 -14.86
CA ASN A 854 35.67 -29.40 -15.56
C ASN A 854 34.54 -30.42 -15.85
N ALA A 855 33.44 -29.96 -16.44
CA ALA A 855 32.26 -30.78 -16.70
C ALA A 855 32.49 -31.79 -17.83
N GLN A 856 31.78 -32.92 -17.84
CA GLN A 856 31.89 -33.91 -18.93
C GLN A 856 31.09 -33.48 -20.16
N LEU A 857 29.95 -32.84 -19.95
CA LEU A 857 29.04 -32.37 -20.98
C LEU A 857 28.88 -30.85 -20.89
N TYR A 858 28.99 -30.15 -22.02
CA TYR A 858 28.73 -28.73 -22.12
C TYR A 858 27.52 -28.49 -23.03
N VAL A 859 26.48 -27.86 -22.50
CA VAL A 859 25.28 -27.48 -23.26
C VAL A 859 25.33 -25.97 -23.49
N ILE A 860 25.52 -25.56 -24.74
CA ILE A 860 25.77 -24.18 -25.12
C ILE A 860 24.56 -23.59 -25.87
N ALA A 861 23.95 -22.54 -25.30
CA ALA A 861 22.84 -21.81 -25.91
C ALA A 861 23.21 -20.32 -26.02
N ILE A 862 23.61 -19.88 -27.22
CA ILE A 862 24.14 -18.51 -27.44
C ILE A 862 23.95 -18.06 -28.90
N GLY A 863 23.84 -16.75 -29.11
CA GLY A 863 23.90 -16.13 -30.45
C GLY A 863 22.77 -15.14 -30.74
N THR A 864 21.67 -15.21 -29.99
CA THR A 864 20.54 -14.30 -30.22
C THR A 864 20.93 -12.84 -29.96
N ASN A 865 21.75 -12.58 -28.94
CA ASN A 865 22.22 -11.23 -28.64
C ASN A 865 23.25 -10.69 -29.66
N ASP A 866 24.04 -11.56 -30.31
CA ASP A 866 24.91 -11.17 -31.43
C ASP A 866 24.09 -10.55 -32.59
N ILE A 867 22.87 -11.07 -32.79
CA ILE A 867 21.92 -10.57 -33.80
C ILE A 867 21.08 -9.40 -33.26
N ARG A 868 20.63 -9.42 -32.01
CA ARG A 868 19.79 -8.34 -31.45
C ARG A 868 20.57 -7.03 -31.34
N TYR A 869 21.76 -7.07 -30.75
CA TYR A 869 22.49 -5.86 -30.36
C TYR A 869 23.29 -5.23 -31.50
N ARG A 870 23.77 -6.03 -32.48
CA ARG A 870 24.53 -5.57 -33.67
C ARG A 870 25.61 -4.54 -33.35
N ASP A 871 26.40 -4.83 -32.32
CA ASP A 871 27.50 -3.97 -31.89
C ASP A 871 28.83 -4.67 -32.19
N GLU A 872 29.60 -4.13 -33.15
CA GLU A 872 30.87 -4.69 -33.61
C GLU A 872 31.90 -4.95 -32.50
N GLN A 873 31.79 -4.25 -31.36
CA GLN A 873 32.73 -4.44 -30.25
C GLN A 873 32.47 -5.74 -29.49
N ILE A 874 31.20 -6.15 -29.39
CA ILE A 874 30.79 -7.25 -28.52
C ILE A 874 30.07 -8.39 -29.27
N CYS A 875 29.62 -8.18 -30.51
CA CYS A 875 28.85 -9.16 -31.29
C CYS A 875 29.67 -9.75 -32.44
N ALA A 876 29.40 -11.00 -32.80
CA ALA A 876 29.65 -11.50 -34.14
C ALA A 876 28.70 -10.80 -35.13
N MET A 877 29.25 -10.20 -36.18
CA MET A 877 28.46 -9.40 -37.13
C MET A 877 27.95 -10.20 -38.32
N ASP A 878 28.52 -11.38 -38.57
CA ASP A 878 28.14 -12.33 -39.61
C ASP A 878 28.27 -13.77 -39.09
N LYS A 879 27.68 -14.72 -39.84
CA LYS A 879 27.65 -16.14 -39.45
C LYS A 879 29.05 -16.76 -39.43
N GLU A 880 29.96 -16.32 -40.29
CA GLU A 880 31.34 -16.80 -40.32
C GLU A 880 32.10 -16.42 -39.04
N SER A 881 31.94 -15.17 -38.58
CA SER A 881 32.50 -14.67 -37.32
C SER A 881 31.86 -15.35 -36.12
N TYR A 882 30.55 -15.62 -36.17
CA TYR A 882 29.84 -16.35 -35.13
C TYR A 882 30.40 -17.77 -34.97
N ILE A 883 30.56 -18.51 -36.07
CA ILE A 883 31.15 -19.86 -36.03
C ILE A 883 32.62 -19.83 -35.61
N LYS A 884 33.40 -18.85 -36.08
CA LYS A 884 34.79 -18.68 -35.64
C LYS A 884 34.89 -18.46 -34.13
N ASN A 885 33.97 -17.69 -33.56
CA ASN A 885 33.92 -17.46 -32.12
C ASN A 885 33.59 -18.76 -31.35
N ILE A 886 32.61 -19.53 -31.83
CA ILE A 886 32.27 -20.84 -31.26
C ILE A 886 33.47 -21.79 -31.34
N ASP A 887 34.13 -21.89 -32.50
CA ASP A 887 35.30 -22.74 -32.69
C ASP A 887 36.46 -22.37 -31.75
N THR A 888 36.68 -21.06 -31.57
CA THR A 888 37.68 -20.55 -30.62
C THR A 888 37.34 -20.93 -29.17
N LEU A 889 36.07 -20.84 -28.78
CA LEU A 889 35.61 -21.25 -27.45
C LEU A 889 35.85 -22.76 -27.23
N ILE A 890 35.46 -23.58 -28.20
CA ILE A 890 35.60 -25.05 -28.13
C ILE A 890 37.07 -25.45 -28.07
N GLY A 891 37.93 -24.89 -28.91
CA GLY A 891 39.36 -25.16 -28.87
C GLY A 891 39.96 -24.86 -27.49
N LYS A 892 39.62 -23.71 -26.90
CA LYS A 892 40.06 -23.37 -25.54
C LYS A 892 39.51 -24.33 -24.48
N ILE A 893 38.28 -24.81 -24.60
CA ILE A 893 37.72 -25.78 -23.66
C ILE A 893 38.43 -27.13 -23.79
N LEU A 894 38.63 -27.62 -25.01
CA LEU A 894 39.32 -28.90 -25.27
C LEU A 894 40.79 -28.88 -24.84
N ASP A 895 41.46 -27.72 -24.94
CA ASP A 895 42.83 -27.54 -24.42
C ASP A 895 42.91 -27.79 -22.90
N GLY A 896 41.84 -27.44 -22.16
CA GLY A 896 41.74 -27.63 -20.70
C GLY A 896 41.05 -28.93 -20.29
N ASN A 897 40.18 -29.48 -21.13
CA ASN A 897 39.35 -30.66 -20.88
C ASN A 897 39.14 -31.46 -22.19
N PRO A 898 40.09 -32.33 -22.57
CA PRO A 898 40.07 -33.01 -23.87
C PRO A 898 38.90 -33.98 -24.09
N GLU A 899 38.24 -34.44 -23.02
CA GLU A 899 37.13 -35.41 -23.07
C GLU A 899 35.76 -34.71 -23.07
N ALA A 900 35.72 -33.38 -23.14
CA ALA A 900 34.49 -32.60 -23.14
C ALA A 900 33.59 -32.94 -24.35
N LYS A 901 32.33 -33.28 -24.08
CA LYS A 901 31.29 -33.40 -25.11
C LYS A 901 30.48 -32.12 -25.21
N PHE A 902 30.00 -31.79 -26.41
CA PHE A 902 29.29 -30.54 -26.67
C PHE A 902 27.92 -30.77 -27.29
N VAL A 903 26.93 -30.06 -26.75
CA VAL A 903 25.57 -29.93 -27.27
C VAL A 903 25.31 -28.46 -27.53
N PHE A 904 24.79 -28.13 -28.70
CA PHE A 904 24.48 -26.77 -29.09
C PHE A 904 22.98 -26.59 -29.28
N ILE A 905 22.43 -25.56 -28.65
CA ILE A 905 21.06 -25.12 -28.88
C ILE A 905 21.09 -23.98 -29.91
N SER A 906 20.23 -24.06 -30.92
CA SER A 906 20.03 -23.00 -31.91
C SER A 906 19.77 -21.65 -31.22
N PRO A 907 20.27 -20.51 -31.75
CA PRO A 907 19.92 -19.19 -31.24
C PRO A 907 18.41 -19.03 -31.06
N TRP A 908 17.97 -18.66 -29.85
CA TRP A 908 16.56 -18.49 -29.51
C TRP A 908 15.86 -17.44 -30.38
N LEU A 909 14.61 -17.68 -30.73
CA LEU A 909 13.77 -16.69 -31.41
C LEU A 909 13.35 -15.56 -30.45
N ALA A 910 13.33 -14.33 -30.95
CA ALA A 910 12.71 -13.19 -30.29
C ALA A 910 11.39 -12.81 -30.99
N GLN A 911 10.41 -12.31 -30.24
CA GLN A 911 9.14 -11.84 -30.79
C GLN A 911 9.30 -10.58 -31.65
N ALA A 912 8.37 -10.35 -32.57
CA ALA A 912 8.42 -9.26 -33.55
C ALA A 912 8.64 -7.86 -32.95
N ASN A 913 8.15 -7.61 -31.72
CA ASN A 913 8.22 -6.29 -31.09
C ASN A 913 9.39 -6.12 -30.10
N ASP A 914 10.43 -6.95 -30.17
CA ASP A 914 11.60 -6.86 -29.31
C ASP A 914 12.33 -5.50 -29.44
N PRO A 915 12.32 -4.64 -28.40
CA PRO A 915 12.87 -3.28 -28.47
C PRO A 915 14.40 -3.26 -28.54
N TYR A 916 15.05 -4.39 -28.26
CA TYR A 916 16.51 -4.50 -28.31
C TYR A 916 17.05 -4.89 -29.68
N THR A 917 16.18 -5.34 -30.60
CA THR A 917 16.58 -5.69 -31.97
C THR A 917 16.85 -4.42 -32.77
N ARG A 918 18.05 -4.27 -33.33
CA ARG A 918 18.48 -3.09 -34.13
C ARG A 918 18.24 -3.18 -35.65
N VAL A 919 17.73 -4.31 -36.13
CA VAL A 919 17.45 -4.61 -37.55
C VAL A 919 15.95 -4.81 -37.78
N SER A 920 15.50 -4.92 -39.03
CA SER A 920 14.09 -5.24 -39.29
C SER A 920 13.74 -6.66 -38.81
N ILE A 921 12.45 -6.95 -38.63
CA ILE A 921 11.97 -8.27 -38.21
C ILE A 921 12.38 -9.32 -39.24
N GLU A 922 12.22 -9.00 -40.52
CA GLU A 922 12.58 -9.90 -41.63
C GLU A 922 14.09 -10.18 -41.64
N GLU A 923 14.91 -9.14 -41.50
CA GLU A 923 16.37 -9.27 -41.46
C GLU A 923 16.84 -10.06 -40.24
N ARG A 924 16.26 -9.80 -39.05
CA ARG A 924 16.54 -10.57 -37.83
C ARG A 924 16.20 -12.05 -38.00
N ASP A 925 15.01 -12.36 -38.49
CA ASP A 925 14.53 -13.74 -38.63
C ASP A 925 15.36 -14.50 -39.69
N GLU A 926 15.75 -13.83 -40.77
CA GLU A 926 16.69 -14.36 -41.76
C GLU A 926 18.07 -14.64 -41.12
N MET A 927 18.63 -13.69 -40.38
CA MET A 927 19.90 -13.87 -39.68
C MET A 927 19.88 -14.98 -38.63
N LEU A 928 18.80 -15.10 -37.84
CA LEU A 928 18.63 -16.19 -36.86
C LEU A 928 18.63 -17.54 -37.57
N HIS A 929 17.97 -17.63 -38.72
CA HIS A 929 17.99 -18.83 -39.55
C HIS A 929 19.40 -19.12 -40.10
N GLU A 930 20.09 -18.12 -40.65
CA GLU A 930 21.44 -18.28 -41.20
C GLU A 930 22.47 -18.72 -40.15
N TYR A 931 22.45 -18.11 -38.96
CA TYR A 931 23.35 -18.45 -37.85
C TYR A 931 23.04 -19.85 -37.34
N GLY A 932 21.76 -20.21 -37.23
CA GLY A 932 21.33 -21.56 -36.85
C GLY A 932 21.78 -22.63 -37.84
N GLU A 933 21.64 -22.41 -39.15
CA GLU A 933 22.08 -23.37 -40.17
C GLU A 933 23.61 -23.46 -40.27
N ALA A 934 24.33 -22.34 -40.06
CA ALA A 934 25.78 -22.34 -39.95
C ALA A 934 26.24 -23.16 -38.74
N LEU A 935 25.57 -23.01 -37.59
CA LEU A 935 25.86 -23.77 -36.37
C LEU A 935 25.60 -25.25 -36.57
N ARG A 936 24.44 -25.59 -37.17
CA ARG A 936 24.09 -26.96 -37.54
C ARG A 936 25.18 -27.60 -38.39
N SER A 937 25.62 -26.90 -39.44
CA SER A 937 26.66 -27.40 -40.35
C SER A 937 27.98 -27.61 -39.62
N TYR A 938 28.37 -26.67 -38.75
CA TYR A 938 29.56 -26.80 -37.90
C TYR A 938 29.47 -28.01 -36.96
N CYS A 939 28.34 -28.22 -36.28
CA CYS A 939 28.13 -29.34 -35.38
C CYS A 939 28.22 -30.69 -36.11
N ILE A 940 27.61 -30.81 -37.31
CA ILE A 940 27.69 -32.03 -38.13
C ILE A 940 29.13 -32.34 -38.53
N MET A 941 29.90 -31.33 -38.94
CA MET A 941 31.31 -31.52 -39.35
C MET A 941 32.23 -31.95 -38.19
N ASN A 942 31.92 -31.52 -36.96
CA ASN A 942 32.75 -31.76 -35.78
C ASN A 942 32.18 -32.84 -34.83
N GLY A 943 31.08 -33.50 -35.21
CA GLY A 943 30.47 -34.57 -34.41
C GLY A 943 29.80 -34.09 -33.12
N HIS A 944 29.32 -32.85 -33.05
CA HIS A 944 28.57 -32.31 -31.92
C HIS A 944 27.06 -32.45 -32.13
N LEU A 945 26.29 -32.52 -31.04
CA LEU A 945 24.82 -32.54 -31.13
C LEU A 945 24.30 -31.11 -31.35
N TYR A 946 23.47 -30.91 -32.37
CA TYR A 946 22.75 -29.66 -32.61
C TYR A 946 21.24 -29.87 -32.39
N ILE A 947 20.62 -28.97 -31.63
CA ILE A 947 19.20 -29.03 -31.29
C ILE A 947 18.54 -27.71 -31.68
N ASN A 948 17.42 -27.77 -32.39
CA ASN A 948 16.65 -26.59 -32.77
C ASN A 948 15.21 -26.68 -32.24
N PRO A 949 14.92 -26.13 -31.04
CA PRO A 949 13.58 -26.14 -30.46
C PRO A 949 12.64 -25.08 -31.07
N ASN A 950 13.19 -24.12 -31.83
CA ASN A 950 12.48 -22.92 -32.27
C ASN A 950 11.22 -23.19 -33.11
N PRO A 951 11.17 -24.16 -34.05
CA PRO A 951 9.94 -24.42 -34.82
C PRO A 951 8.76 -24.82 -33.93
N SER A 952 9.00 -25.70 -32.95
CA SER A 952 7.99 -26.17 -32.00
C SER A 952 7.57 -25.06 -31.03
N LEU A 953 8.52 -24.28 -30.52
CA LEU A 953 8.24 -23.12 -29.68
C LEU A 953 7.39 -22.08 -30.43
N LYS A 954 7.76 -21.73 -31.67
CA LYS A 954 7.03 -20.78 -32.50
C LYS A 954 5.60 -21.26 -32.77
N ALA A 955 5.42 -22.54 -33.09
CA ALA A 955 4.10 -23.13 -33.32
C ALA A 955 3.20 -23.01 -32.08
N LEU A 956 3.74 -23.25 -30.89
CA LEU A 956 2.99 -23.18 -29.63
C LEU A 956 2.68 -21.74 -29.21
N LEU A 957 3.67 -20.85 -29.27
CA LEU A 957 3.52 -19.43 -28.93
C LEU A 957 2.65 -18.66 -29.93
N THR A 958 2.42 -19.20 -31.14
CA THR A 958 1.43 -18.67 -32.09
C THR A 958 0.02 -19.15 -31.75
N LYS A 959 -0.12 -20.31 -31.10
CA LYS A 959 -1.42 -20.91 -30.76
C LYS A 959 -1.98 -20.37 -29.44
N TYR A 960 -1.14 -20.05 -28.47
CA TYR A 960 -1.52 -19.58 -27.14
C TYR A 960 -1.03 -18.14 -26.89
N GLN A 961 -1.52 -17.51 -25.82
CA GLN A 961 -1.08 -16.17 -25.44
C GLN A 961 0.39 -16.23 -24.97
N PRO A 962 1.31 -15.48 -25.61
CA PRO A 962 2.71 -15.56 -25.22
C PRO A 962 3.02 -15.10 -23.80
N SER A 963 2.20 -14.20 -23.24
CA SER A 963 2.31 -13.73 -21.85
C SER A 963 2.16 -14.85 -20.82
N ASP A 964 1.54 -15.98 -21.20
CA ASP A 964 1.40 -17.14 -20.31
C ASP A 964 2.73 -17.89 -20.11
N TYR A 965 3.71 -17.65 -20.99
CA TYR A 965 4.99 -18.37 -21.03
C TYR A 965 6.21 -17.44 -21.00
N LEU A 966 6.09 -16.21 -21.48
CA LEU A 966 7.19 -15.25 -21.60
C LEU A 966 6.92 -14.01 -20.74
N LEU A 967 7.97 -13.50 -20.09
CA LEU A 967 7.94 -12.24 -19.35
C LEU A 967 8.08 -11.03 -20.28
N ASP A 968 8.80 -11.22 -21.38
CA ASP A 968 9.00 -10.21 -22.41
C ASP A 968 9.03 -10.86 -23.80
N HIS A 969 9.73 -10.25 -24.75
CA HIS A 969 9.81 -10.72 -26.12
C HIS A 969 10.68 -11.97 -26.32
N ILE A 970 11.38 -12.47 -25.29
CA ILE A 970 12.28 -13.63 -25.43
C ILE A 970 12.42 -14.47 -24.15
N HIS A 971 12.34 -13.88 -22.96
CA HIS A 971 12.65 -14.57 -21.71
C HIS A 971 11.46 -15.37 -21.19
N PRO A 972 11.62 -16.67 -20.90
CA PRO A 972 10.58 -17.47 -20.29
C PRO A 972 10.30 -17.04 -18.84
N ASN A 973 9.04 -17.11 -18.42
CA ASN A 973 8.66 -16.98 -17.01
C ASN A 973 9.13 -18.20 -16.19
N ALA A 974 9.24 -18.05 -14.87
CA ALA A 974 9.81 -19.04 -13.96
C ALA A 974 8.94 -20.29 -13.78
N GLY A 975 7.70 -20.28 -14.28
CA GLY A 975 6.78 -21.41 -14.26
C GLY A 975 6.71 -22.13 -15.59
N LYS A 976 5.60 -21.93 -16.33
CA LYS A 976 5.30 -22.65 -17.58
C LYS A 976 6.32 -22.40 -18.69
N GLY A 977 6.96 -21.24 -18.70
CA GLY A 977 7.94 -20.84 -19.71
C GLY A 977 9.18 -21.73 -19.71
N ILE A 978 9.87 -21.82 -18.57
CA ILE A 978 11.08 -22.65 -18.46
C ILE A 978 10.80 -24.13 -18.70
N ALA A 979 9.64 -24.64 -18.23
CA ALA A 979 9.23 -26.02 -18.46
C ALA A 979 9.01 -26.29 -19.94
N LEU A 980 8.29 -25.39 -20.65
CA LEU A 980 8.09 -25.47 -22.09
C LEU A 980 9.43 -25.49 -22.84
N TYR A 981 10.37 -24.62 -22.49
CA TYR A 981 11.68 -24.56 -23.15
C TYR A 981 12.48 -25.85 -22.93
N SER A 982 12.52 -26.35 -21.69
CA SER A 982 13.10 -27.65 -21.34
C SER A 982 12.51 -28.80 -22.17
N GLU A 983 11.18 -28.91 -22.22
CA GLU A 983 10.47 -29.95 -22.97
C GLU A 983 10.80 -29.88 -24.47
N LYS A 984 10.75 -28.68 -25.07
CA LYS A 984 11.00 -28.53 -26.52
C LYS A 984 12.45 -28.73 -26.90
N VAL A 985 13.40 -28.44 -26.02
CA VAL A 985 14.80 -28.81 -26.23
C VAL A 985 14.97 -30.32 -26.22
N LEU A 986 14.36 -31.02 -25.26
CA LEU A 986 14.47 -32.47 -25.17
C LEU A 986 13.80 -33.16 -26.38
N GLU A 987 12.57 -32.78 -26.72
CA GLU A 987 11.82 -33.31 -27.87
C GLU A 987 12.54 -33.08 -29.21
N ALA A 988 13.22 -31.94 -29.38
CA ALA A 988 13.91 -31.61 -30.61
C ALA A 988 15.26 -32.35 -30.79
N SER A 989 15.64 -33.20 -29.83
CA SER A 989 16.88 -33.99 -29.87
C SER A 989 16.69 -35.44 -30.34
N GLN A 990 15.57 -35.70 -31.03
CA GLN A 990 15.26 -36.98 -31.69
C GLN A 990 16.21 -37.31 -32.85
#